data_AF-A0A8X8X2E1-F1
#
_entry.id   AF-A0A8X8X2E1-F1
#
_cell.length_a   1.000
_cell.length_b   1.000
_cell.length_c   1.000
_cell.angle_alpha   90.00
_cell.angle_beta   90.00
_cell.angle_gamma   90.00
#
_symmetry.space_group_name_H-M   'P 1'
#
loop_
_entity.id
_entity.type
_entity.pdbx_description
1 polymer ?
#
loop_
_entity_poly.entity_id
_entity_poly.type
_entity_poly.pdbx_seq_one_letter_code
_entity_poly.pdbx_strand_id
1 'polypeptide(L)'
;MGGGFRVLHLVKPFLSFLPEVQTADRKIPFREKVIYTVISLFIFLVCSQLPLYGIHSTTGGDPFYWMRAILASSRGTVMELGITPIVTSGLVMQLLAGSKIIEVDNNVREDRALLNGAQKLLGILIAVGEAVAYVLSGMYGSVGQLGVGNAILIILQLCFAGIIVICLDELLQKGYGLGSGISLFIATNICESIIWKAFSPTTINSGRGAEFEGAVIALFHLLITRTDKVRALREAFYRQNLPNVTNLLATVLIFLIVIYFQGFRVVLPVRSKNARGQQGSYPIKLFYTSNMPIILQSALVSNLYFISQLLYKKYGGNFLVNLLGTWKDSGYTGQSIPVGGLAYYVTAPSSLADVAANPFHALFYIVFMLSACALFSKTWIEVSGSSARDVAKQLKARIEQQMVMPGHRDSNLQKELNRYIPTAAAFGGMCIGALTVLADFMGAIGSGTGILLAHVVGSIEWCFGLRNGDQKLLVNETVAYVLSGMYASVCQPGAGNALLIILQLWILLCLFKRNLVMEPARPRSRIAKTFSRVISLKSSSKNRSNNPGFCLFLPQEKLRCCESHQFEKEDAEEAMEECKTRAAMEAFVAKLFATISTAKAAYAELQLAQFPYNGDAIQCADQAVVDQLKALSELKYSYIKKQIDSSPPHVTLMLAEIQEQQSLMKTYEITMKKMRAEIESKEARIASLQQSLRESVESNKSLEKKMNASGSFSVLDGVRFSDVSPRDFILVLHYALRSVRGFVKLLIREMESANWDIDAAADAIQHDVVFRNRDHKAFAFESFVCREIFSGFNDAGFAVQGGESSVRGETPRQRRDFFFDQFRVLRSASAINFLKQNPNSFFGKFLKSKYLQLVHPKMEFSFSGNLNQRKMVNSGEFPETEFFKAFAEMGRRVWLLHSLSFSFDRRVSLFQVSRNSKFSEVYMESVMDEAFAAADGCVRVAFTVVPGFKVGQTVVQSQVYLFPTDSPAKS
;
A
#
# COMPACT_ATOMS: atom_id res chain seq x y z
N MET A 1 10.29 -29.84 -18.13
CA MET A 1 11.48 -29.59 -17.30
C MET A 1 12.50 -28.87 -18.15
N GLY A 2 12.61 -27.55 -18.01
CA GLY A 2 13.69 -26.75 -18.58
C GLY A 2 14.38 -26.07 -17.43
N GLY A 3 15.36 -26.75 -16.81
CA GLY A 3 16.21 -26.19 -15.78
C GLY A 3 17.22 -25.24 -16.40
N GLY A 4 16.75 -24.10 -16.93
CA GLY A 4 17.63 -22.99 -17.24
C GLY A 4 18.24 -22.52 -15.93
N PHE A 5 19.57 -22.43 -15.88
CA PHE A 5 20.33 -21.95 -14.74
C PHE A 5 19.91 -20.49 -14.44
N ARG A 6 18.88 -20.30 -13.61
CA ARG A 6 18.42 -18.95 -13.26
C ARG A 6 19.43 -18.34 -12.31
N VAL A 7 20.06 -17.25 -12.73
CA VAL A 7 21.07 -16.49 -11.96
C VAL A 7 20.57 -16.14 -10.55
N LEU A 8 19.25 -15.97 -10.37
CA LEU A 8 18.62 -15.73 -9.06
C LEU A 8 18.85 -16.86 -8.03
N HIS A 9 18.98 -18.13 -8.45
CA HIS A 9 19.22 -19.23 -7.53
C HIS A 9 20.64 -19.23 -6.95
N LEU A 10 21.58 -18.51 -7.56
CA LEU A 10 22.95 -18.34 -7.05
C LEU A 10 22.99 -17.51 -5.75
N VAL A 11 21.96 -16.69 -5.51
CA VAL A 11 21.81 -15.85 -4.31
C VAL A 11 21.19 -16.63 -3.13
N LYS A 12 20.56 -17.77 -3.39
CA LYS A 12 19.87 -18.59 -2.38
C LYS A 12 20.72 -18.98 -1.17
N PRO A 13 22.01 -19.37 -1.29
CA PRO A 13 22.83 -19.66 -0.11
C PRO A 13 23.18 -18.42 0.73
N PHE A 14 23.23 -17.24 0.11
CA PHE A 14 23.55 -15.97 0.79
C PHE A 14 22.36 -15.38 1.55
N LEU A 15 21.12 -15.70 1.15
CA LEU A 15 19.91 -15.24 1.83
C LEU A 15 19.87 -15.61 3.30
N SER A 16 20.32 -16.81 3.67
CA SER A 16 20.32 -17.28 5.06
C SER A 16 21.27 -16.49 5.98
N PHE A 17 22.26 -15.78 5.41
CA PHE A 17 23.23 -15.01 6.17
C PHE A 17 22.88 -13.51 6.25
N LEU A 18 21.94 -13.04 5.42
CA LEU A 18 21.56 -11.63 5.38
C LEU A 18 20.59 -11.29 6.51
N PRO A 19 20.81 -10.20 7.27
CA PRO A 19 19.94 -9.82 8.38
C PRO A 19 18.62 -9.27 7.87
N GLU A 20 17.54 -10.05 7.78
CA GLU A 20 16.25 -9.63 7.21
C GLU A 20 15.27 -9.10 8.27
N VAL A 21 14.58 -7.98 7.99
CA VAL A 21 13.51 -7.47 8.87
C VAL A 21 12.25 -8.31 8.65
N GLN A 22 11.62 -8.87 9.68
CA GLN A 22 10.41 -9.67 9.47
C GLN A 22 9.25 -8.81 8.93
N THR A 23 8.45 -9.36 8.02
CA THR A 23 7.21 -8.69 7.56
C THR A 23 6.17 -8.70 8.67
N ALA A 24 5.36 -7.64 8.77
CA ALA A 24 4.34 -7.57 9.82
C ALA A 24 3.27 -8.66 9.66
N ASP A 25 3.14 -9.53 10.68
CA ASP A 25 2.13 -10.61 10.72
C ASP A 25 0.69 -10.08 10.73
N ARG A 26 0.51 -8.86 11.23
CA ARG A 26 -0.78 -8.16 11.31
C ARG A 26 -0.72 -6.82 10.58
N LYS A 27 -1.87 -6.34 10.09
CA LYS A 27 -1.97 -4.97 9.58
C LYS A 27 -1.70 -3.98 10.71
N ILE A 28 -0.56 -3.29 10.62
CA ILE A 28 -0.15 -2.27 11.61
C ILE A 28 -1.09 -1.06 11.50
N PRO A 29 -1.67 -0.58 12.62
CA PRO A 29 -2.52 0.61 12.63
C PRO A 29 -1.72 1.87 12.28
N PHE A 30 -2.39 2.88 11.71
CA PHE A 30 -1.73 4.11 11.23
C PHE A 30 -0.87 4.80 12.30
N ARG A 31 -1.33 4.86 13.56
CA ARG A 31 -0.57 5.47 14.67
C ARG A 31 0.76 4.76 14.93
N GLU A 32 0.78 3.43 14.92
CA GLU A 32 2.02 2.66 15.07
C GLU A 32 2.95 2.94 13.89
N LYS A 33 2.43 3.03 12.66
CA LYS A 33 3.25 3.35 11.48
C LYS A 33 3.94 4.72 11.54
N VAL A 34 3.22 5.74 12.02
CA VAL A 34 3.77 7.08 12.24
C VAL A 34 4.92 7.02 13.24
N ILE A 35 4.74 6.30 14.36
CA ILE A 35 5.78 6.16 15.40
C ILE A 35 7.04 5.51 14.83
N TYR A 36 6.91 4.40 14.08
CA TYR A 36 8.06 3.76 13.45
C TYR A 36 8.76 4.70 12.45
N THR A 37 7.99 5.45 11.66
CA THR A 37 8.52 6.42 10.70
C THR A 37 9.33 7.52 11.41
N VAL A 38 8.81 8.08 12.51
CA VAL A 38 9.50 9.10 13.31
C VAL A 38 10.77 8.55 13.97
N ILE A 39 10.73 7.33 14.52
CA ILE A 39 11.91 6.70 15.12
C ILE A 39 12.99 6.46 14.07
N SER A 40 12.65 5.94 12.90
CA SER A 40 13.60 5.73 11.81
C SER A 40 14.23 7.05 11.34
N LEU A 41 13.43 8.11 11.23
CA LEU A 41 13.92 9.44 10.84
C LEU A 41 14.82 10.05 11.92
N PHE A 42 14.49 9.87 13.20
CA PHE A 42 15.34 10.32 14.31
C PHE A 42 16.70 9.61 14.30
N ILE A 43 16.73 8.29 14.10
CA ILE A 43 17.99 7.54 13.98
C ILE A 43 18.81 8.07 12.79
N PHE A 44 18.18 8.27 11.64
CA PHE A 44 18.84 8.82 10.45
C PHE A 44 19.48 10.19 10.74
N LEU A 45 18.74 11.13 11.34
CA LEU A 45 19.25 12.46 11.68
C LEU A 45 20.42 12.42 12.68
N VAL A 46 20.32 11.58 13.71
CA VAL A 46 21.41 11.43 14.68
C VAL A 46 22.66 10.88 14.00
N CYS A 47 22.51 9.86 13.14
CA CYS A 47 23.63 9.32 12.36
C CYS A 47 24.29 10.38 11.46
N SER A 48 23.50 11.29 10.86
CA SER A 48 24.01 12.37 10.01
C SER A 48 24.82 13.43 10.75
N GLN A 49 24.73 13.48 12.09
CA GLN A 49 25.45 14.46 12.93
C GLN A 49 26.63 13.84 13.71
N LEU A 50 26.71 12.50 13.79
CA LEU A 50 27.80 11.82 14.49
C LEU A 50 29.09 11.85 13.66
N PRO A 51 30.17 12.50 14.14
CA PRO A 51 31.44 12.49 13.43
C PRO A 51 32.10 11.11 13.46
N LEU A 52 32.81 10.75 12.40
CA LEU A 52 33.59 9.52 12.32
C LEU A 52 34.84 9.60 13.22
N TYR A 53 35.21 8.45 13.79
CA TYR A 53 36.41 8.34 14.60
C TYR A 53 37.65 8.19 13.71
N GLY A 54 38.73 8.92 14.03
CA GLY A 54 40.02 8.79 13.34
C GLY A 54 40.20 9.70 12.11
N ILE A 55 39.29 10.65 11.87
CA ILE A 55 39.49 11.67 10.84
C ILE A 55 40.47 12.72 11.35
N HIS A 56 41.59 12.92 10.65
CA HIS A 56 42.39 14.14 10.76
C HIS A 56 41.86 15.15 9.74
N SER A 57 41.51 16.35 10.22
CA SER A 57 40.86 17.40 9.43
C SER A 57 41.74 17.85 8.26
N THR A 58 41.50 17.29 7.07
CA THR A 58 42.06 17.81 5.83
C THR A 58 41.19 18.96 5.35
N THR A 59 41.78 20.15 5.32
CA THR A 59 41.24 21.39 4.73
C THR A 59 41.18 21.29 3.19
N GLY A 60 40.67 20.17 2.66
CA GLY A 60 40.57 19.88 1.23
C GLY A 60 39.14 20.09 0.72
N GLY A 61 39.01 20.74 -0.44
CA GLY A 61 37.73 20.94 -1.12
C GLY A 61 37.03 19.62 -1.42
N ASP A 62 35.72 19.56 -1.14
CA ASP A 62 34.90 18.37 -1.32
C ASP A 62 34.62 18.10 -2.81
N PRO A 63 35.13 17.00 -3.41
CA PRO A 63 34.86 16.67 -4.80
C PRO A 63 33.39 16.28 -5.06
N PHE A 64 32.68 15.84 -4.01
CA PHE A 64 31.33 15.25 -4.13
C PHE A 64 30.22 16.16 -3.64
N TYR A 65 30.45 17.47 -3.49
CA TYR A 65 29.50 18.40 -2.90
C TYR A 65 28.07 18.29 -3.50
N TRP A 66 27.97 18.26 -4.82
CA TRP A 66 26.68 18.15 -5.53
C TRP A 66 26.03 16.77 -5.37
N MET A 67 26.85 15.72 -5.33
CA MET A 67 26.40 14.33 -5.17
C MET A 67 25.85 14.09 -3.75
N ARG A 68 26.49 14.66 -2.73
CA ARG A 68 26.07 14.55 -1.32
C ARG A 68 24.68 15.12 -1.06
N ALA A 69 24.32 16.21 -1.72
CA ALA A 69 23.00 16.83 -1.57
C ALA A 69 21.86 15.88 -2.00
N ILE A 70 22.06 15.13 -3.09
CA ILE A 70 21.06 14.19 -3.65
C ILE A 70 21.03 12.89 -2.85
N LEU A 71 22.18 12.42 -2.40
CA LEU A 71 22.35 11.12 -1.75
C LEU A 71 22.22 11.18 -0.22
N ALA A 72 21.73 12.31 0.30
CA ALA A 72 21.52 12.54 1.72
C ALA A 72 22.75 12.14 2.57
N SER A 73 23.93 12.60 2.14
CA SER A 73 25.23 12.34 2.77
C SER A 73 25.82 13.60 3.37
N SER A 74 26.40 13.49 4.57
CA SER A 74 27.12 14.56 5.26
C SER A 74 28.59 14.19 5.44
N ARG A 75 29.49 15.14 5.15
CA ARG A 75 30.94 14.91 5.19
C ARG A 75 31.45 14.73 6.61
N GLY A 76 32.34 13.75 6.80
CA GLY A 76 33.01 13.48 8.06
C GLY A 76 32.13 12.84 9.10
N THR A 77 30.96 12.32 8.71
CA THR A 77 29.98 11.73 9.62
C THR A 77 29.78 10.25 9.31
N VAL A 78 29.15 9.53 10.23
CA VAL A 78 28.78 8.13 10.05
C VAL A 78 27.94 7.91 8.78
N MET A 79 27.25 8.96 8.29
CA MET A 79 26.43 8.95 7.07
C MET A 79 27.17 9.44 5.81
N GLU A 80 28.51 9.27 5.74
CA GLU A 80 29.29 9.69 4.58
C GLU A 80 28.89 8.96 3.28
N LEU A 81 28.53 7.66 3.35
CA LEU A 81 27.97 6.94 2.18
C LEU A 81 26.52 7.34 1.88
N GLY A 82 25.80 7.90 2.86
CA GLY A 82 24.39 8.26 2.75
C GLY A 82 23.50 7.09 2.30
N ILE A 83 22.56 7.37 1.41
CA ILE A 83 21.68 6.37 0.79
C ILE A 83 22.25 5.80 -0.53
N THR A 84 23.50 6.13 -0.87
CA THR A 84 24.11 5.76 -2.17
C THR A 84 24.03 4.26 -2.46
N PRO A 85 24.43 3.35 -1.55
CA PRO A 85 24.42 1.91 -1.84
C PRO A 85 23.01 1.35 -2.06
N ILE A 86 21.99 1.98 -1.45
CA ILE A 86 20.58 1.57 -1.58
C ILE A 86 20.03 1.98 -2.93
N VAL A 87 20.28 3.24 -3.33
CA VAL A 87 19.79 3.77 -4.61
C VAL A 87 20.50 3.11 -5.79
N THR A 88 21.82 2.92 -5.70
CA THR A 88 22.60 2.28 -6.78
C THR A 88 22.20 0.83 -6.97
N SER A 89 22.10 0.03 -5.90
CA SER A 89 21.64 -1.36 -5.99
C SER A 89 20.20 -1.47 -6.50
N GLY A 90 19.31 -0.59 -6.06
CA GLY A 90 17.93 -0.52 -6.55
C GLY A 90 17.84 -0.17 -8.04
N LEU A 91 18.58 0.84 -8.49
CA LEU A 91 18.61 1.25 -9.90
C LEU A 91 19.20 0.15 -10.80
N VAL A 92 20.30 -0.48 -10.37
CA VAL A 92 20.91 -1.59 -11.10
C VAL A 92 19.93 -2.76 -11.22
N MET A 93 19.27 -3.15 -10.12
CA MET A 93 18.32 -4.27 -10.13
C MET A 93 17.08 -3.95 -10.97
N GLN A 94 16.56 -2.72 -10.90
CA GLN A 94 15.45 -2.26 -11.73
C GLN A 94 15.82 -2.23 -13.22
N LEU A 95 17.03 -1.81 -13.57
CA LEU A 95 17.50 -1.80 -14.96
C LEU A 95 17.70 -3.23 -15.49
N LEU A 96 18.23 -4.15 -14.68
CA LEU A 96 18.40 -5.56 -15.06
C LEU A 96 17.05 -6.28 -15.26
N ALA A 97 16.08 -6.00 -14.38
CA ALA A 97 14.72 -6.53 -14.51
C ALA A 97 13.97 -5.89 -15.70
N GLY A 98 14.10 -4.57 -15.88
CA GLY A 98 13.42 -3.81 -16.94
C GLY A 98 13.96 -4.08 -18.35
N SER A 99 15.28 -4.28 -18.48
CA SER A 99 15.91 -4.70 -19.74
C SER A 99 15.63 -6.16 -20.11
N LYS A 100 14.94 -6.91 -19.23
CA LYS A 100 14.67 -8.35 -19.35
C LYS A 100 15.93 -9.21 -19.50
N ILE A 101 17.09 -8.70 -19.10
CA ILE A 101 18.31 -9.51 -18.96
C ILE A 101 18.09 -10.59 -17.89
N ILE A 102 17.32 -10.26 -16.84
CA ILE A 102 16.87 -11.20 -15.83
C ILE A 102 15.35 -11.35 -15.98
N GLU A 103 14.89 -12.55 -16.34
CA GLU A 103 13.47 -12.90 -16.33
C GLU A 103 13.01 -13.06 -14.88
N VAL A 104 12.22 -12.11 -14.38
CA VAL A 104 11.67 -12.13 -13.02
C VAL A 104 10.15 -12.07 -13.07
N ASP A 105 9.51 -13.15 -12.64
CA ASP A 105 8.06 -13.21 -12.53
C ASP A 105 7.59 -12.62 -11.19
N ASN A 106 7.21 -11.33 -11.21
CA ASN A 106 6.67 -10.63 -10.02
C ASN A 106 5.39 -11.26 -9.44
N ASN A 107 4.75 -12.16 -10.17
CA ASN A 107 3.59 -12.93 -9.70
C ASN A 107 3.97 -14.05 -8.73
N VAL A 108 5.22 -14.54 -8.80
CA VAL A 108 5.72 -15.60 -7.93
C VAL A 108 6.34 -14.97 -6.67
N ARG A 109 5.85 -15.38 -5.50
CA ARG A 109 6.35 -14.85 -4.22
C ARG A 109 7.83 -15.18 -3.98
N GLU A 110 8.29 -16.36 -4.41
CA GLU A 110 9.70 -16.76 -4.28
C GLU A 110 10.61 -15.85 -5.11
N ASP A 111 10.31 -15.62 -6.38
CA ASP A 111 11.13 -14.76 -7.26
C ASP A 111 11.19 -13.30 -6.75
N ARG A 112 10.09 -12.79 -6.18
CA ARG A 112 10.09 -11.46 -5.55
C ARG A 112 10.98 -11.42 -4.30
N ALA A 113 10.96 -12.47 -3.48
CA ALA A 113 11.82 -12.55 -2.31
C ALA A 113 13.31 -12.67 -2.70
N LEU A 114 13.61 -13.49 -3.71
CA LEU A 114 14.97 -13.63 -4.26
C LEU A 114 15.47 -12.31 -4.85
N LEU A 115 14.63 -11.56 -5.59
CA LEU A 115 14.99 -10.25 -6.14
C LEU A 115 15.29 -9.23 -5.03
N ASN A 116 14.44 -9.15 -4.01
CA ASN A 116 14.66 -8.25 -2.88
C ASN A 116 15.94 -8.60 -2.11
N GLY A 117 16.20 -9.89 -1.88
CA GLY A 117 17.42 -10.35 -1.24
C GLY A 117 18.68 -10.11 -2.08
N ALA A 118 18.60 -10.27 -3.41
CA ALA A 118 19.68 -9.95 -4.33
C ALA A 118 19.98 -8.44 -4.36
N GLN A 119 18.95 -7.58 -4.40
CA GLN A 119 19.10 -6.14 -4.31
C GLN A 119 19.80 -5.73 -3.01
N LYS A 120 19.41 -6.34 -1.89
CA LYS A 120 20.04 -6.10 -0.59
C LYS A 120 21.49 -6.55 -0.53
N LEU A 121 21.78 -7.75 -1.02
CA LEU A 121 23.15 -8.27 -1.07
C LEU A 121 24.05 -7.33 -1.89
N LEU A 122 23.56 -6.91 -3.05
CA LEU A 122 24.25 -5.95 -3.91
C LEU A 122 24.46 -4.61 -3.19
N GLY A 123 23.46 -4.11 -2.46
CA GLY A 123 23.58 -2.89 -1.65
C GLY A 123 24.66 -2.98 -0.58
N ILE A 124 24.76 -4.12 0.13
CA ILE A 124 25.83 -4.33 1.13
C ILE A 124 27.21 -4.41 0.46
N LEU A 125 27.32 -5.12 -0.67
CA LEU A 125 28.58 -5.21 -1.42
C LEU A 125 29.04 -3.85 -1.94
N ILE A 126 28.12 -3.04 -2.45
CA ILE A 126 28.41 -1.66 -2.88
C ILE A 126 28.82 -0.80 -1.68
N ALA A 127 28.13 -0.91 -0.54
CA ALA A 127 28.51 -0.15 0.66
C ALA A 127 29.93 -0.47 1.13
N VAL A 128 30.32 -1.75 1.14
CA VAL A 128 31.69 -2.17 1.48
C VAL A 128 32.69 -1.65 0.44
N GLY A 129 32.37 -1.78 -0.85
CA GLY A 129 33.22 -1.31 -1.94
C GLY A 129 33.45 0.21 -1.91
N GLU A 130 32.39 0.99 -1.68
CA GLU A 130 32.44 2.45 -1.54
C GLU A 130 33.24 2.86 -0.30
N ALA A 131 33.01 2.23 0.86
CA ALA A 131 33.75 2.53 2.09
C ALA A 131 35.27 2.30 1.91
N VAL A 132 35.66 1.19 1.29
CA VAL A 132 37.06 0.88 0.97
C VAL A 132 37.61 1.91 -0.02
N ALA A 133 36.87 2.21 -1.09
CA ALA A 133 37.29 3.19 -2.08
C ALA A 133 37.50 4.59 -1.50
N TYR A 134 36.62 5.05 -0.59
CA TYR A 134 36.75 6.35 0.06
C TYR A 134 38.01 6.44 0.93
N VAL A 135 38.33 5.41 1.69
CA VAL A 135 39.54 5.40 2.52
C VAL A 135 40.81 5.29 1.65
N LEU A 136 40.80 4.45 0.62
CA LEU A 136 41.94 4.30 -0.31
C LEU A 136 42.15 5.54 -1.20
N SER A 137 41.09 6.30 -1.49
CA SER A 137 41.19 7.54 -2.26
C SER A 137 41.97 8.64 -1.54
N GLY A 138 42.30 8.45 -0.26
CA GLY A 138 43.04 9.40 0.55
C GLY A 138 42.19 10.57 1.06
N MET A 139 40.86 10.49 0.96
CA MET A 139 39.93 11.56 1.34
C MET A 139 40.03 11.95 2.83
N TYR A 140 40.34 10.97 3.70
CA TYR A 140 40.53 11.18 5.14
C TYR A 140 42.00 11.38 5.54
N GLY A 141 42.93 11.36 4.58
CA GLY A 141 44.38 11.37 4.78
C GLY A 141 45.06 10.17 4.13
N SER A 142 46.39 10.25 3.95
CA SER A 142 47.16 9.13 3.39
C SER A 142 47.18 7.94 4.35
N VAL A 143 47.06 6.71 3.83
CA VAL A 143 47.00 5.47 4.65
C VAL A 143 48.22 5.33 5.57
N GLY A 144 49.36 5.88 5.17
CA GLY A 144 50.58 5.93 5.98
C GLY A 144 50.51 6.88 7.19
N GLN A 145 49.73 7.96 7.11
CA GLN A 145 49.55 8.93 8.20
C GLN A 145 48.40 8.56 9.15
N LEU A 146 47.36 7.89 8.66
CA LEU A 146 46.23 7.42 9.47
C LEU A 146 46.61 6.21 10.34
N GLY A 147 47.54 5.39 9.86
CA GLY A 147 47.80 4.06 10.40
C GLY A 147 46.75 3.05 9.91
N VAL A 148 47.21 1.84 9.59
CA VAL A 148 46.36 0.77 9.04
C VAL A 148 45.19 0.43 9.98
N GLY A 149 45.41 0.49 11.29
CA GLY A 149 44.38 0.22 12.30
C GLY A 149 43.20 1.21 12.25
N ASN A 150 43.47 2.51 12.19
CA ASN A 150 42.42 3.53 12.10
C ASN A 150 41.69 3.48 10.76
N ALA A 151 42.43 3.21 9.66
CA ALA A 151 41.83 3.04 8.34
C ALA A 151 40.81 1.88 8.32
N ILE A 152 41.15 0.73 8.90
CA ILE A 152 40.23 -0.41 9.01
C ILE A 152 39.03 -0.07 9.90
N LEU A 153 39.25 0.68 10.99
CA LEU A 153 38.19 1.10 11.90
C LEU A 153 37.19 2.04 11.21
N ILE A 154 37.65 2.99 10.39
CA ILE A 154 36.78 3.87 9.58
C ILE A 154 35.97 3.04 8.59
N ILE A 155 36.59 2.08 7.88
CA ILE A 155 35.87 1.20 6.95
C ILE A 155 34.76 0.43 7.70
N LEU A 156 35.06 -0.11 8.89
CA LEU A 156 34.09 -0.85 9.68
C LEU A 156 32.92 0.04 10.15
N GLN A 157 33.20 1.29 10.57
CA GLN A 157 32.17 2.27 10.95
C GLN A 157 31.25 2.60 9.77
N LEU A 158 31.82 2.89 8.60
CA LEU A 158 31.07 3.22 7.38
C LEU A 158 30.23 2.03 6.88
N CYS A 159 30.78 0.82 6.91
CA CYS A 159 30.04 -0.39 6.55
C CYS A 159 28.86 -0.65 7.51
N PHE A 160 29.08 -0.52 8.82
CA PHE A 160 28.04 -0.74 9.82
C PHE A 160 26.92 0.30 9.69
N ALA A 161 27.28 1.57 9.46
CA ALA A 161 26.33 2.63 9.15
C ALA A 161 25.49 2.30 7.90
N GLY A 162 26.13 1.93 6.80
CA GLY A 162 25.45 1.56 5.56
C GLY A 162 24.45 0.41 5.77
N ILE A 163 24.82 -0.62 6.54
CA ILE A 163 23.93 -1.73 6.89
C ILE A 163 22.72 -1.25 7.71
N ILE A 164 22.91 -0.35 8.69
CA ILE A 164 21.81 0.23 9.47
C ILE A 164 20.83 0.97 8.54
N VAL A 165 21.33 1.79 7.61
CA VAL A 165 20.47 2.55 6.69
C VAL A 165 19.69 1.61 5.75
N ILE A 166 20.33 0.54 5.25
CA ILE A 166 19.66 -0.50 4.45
C ILE A 166 18.54 -1.16 5.27
N CYS A 167 18.80 -1.51 6.53
CA CYS A 167 17.79 -2.10 7.41
C CYS A 167 16.65 -1.13 7.76
N LEU A 168 16.94 0.16 7.94
CA LEU A 168 15.92 1.20 8.20
C LEU A 168 15.01 1.40 6.98
N ASP A 169 15.56 1.43 5.77
CA ASP A 169 14.76 1.50 4.54
C ASP A 169 13.88 0.24 4.38
N GLU A 170 14.42 -0.95 4.65
CA GLU A 170 13.66 -2.20 4.61
C GLU A 170 12.52 -2.24 5.63
N LEU A 171 12.77 -1.76 6.85
CA LEU A 171 11.74 -1.63 7.89
C LEU A 171 10.58 -0.76 7.40
N LEU A 172 10.87 0.39 6.77
CA LEU A 172 9.84 1.27 6.23
C LEU A 172 9.09 0.60 5.06
N GLN A 173 9.80 -0.07 4.16
CA GLN A 173 9.23 -0.76 2.99
C GLN A 173 8.35 -1.97 3.33
N LYS A 174 8.66 -2.71 4.42
CA LYS A 174 7.87 -3.87 4.88
C LYS A 174 6.54 -3.50 5.55
N GLY A 175 6.19 -2.21 5.56
CA GLY A 175 4.88 -1.70 5.93
C GLY A 175 4.77 -1.17 7.35
N TYR A 176 5.90 -1.15 8.10
CA TYR A 176 6.01 -0.39 9.35
C TYR A 176 6.03 1.12 9.07
N GLY A 177 6.53 1.56 7.91
CA GLY A 177 6.55 2.95 7.50
C GLY A 177 5.27 3.39 6.79
N LEU A 178 5.10 4.72 6.69
CA LEU A 178 4.06 5.35 5.86
C LEU A 178 4.42 5.34 4.36
N GLY A 179 5.70 5.19 4.02
CA GLY A 179 6.22 5.26 2.65
C GLY A 179 7.57 4.55 2.49
N SER A 180 8.27 4.86 1.40
CA SER A 180 9.63 4.34 1.13
C SER A 180 10.68 5.14 1.91
N GLY A 181 11.66 4.46 2.50
CA GLY A 181 12.73 5.08 3.28
C GLY A 181 13.63 5.98 2.45
N ILE A 182 14.01 5.54 1.24
CA ILE A 182 14.80 6.34 0.29
C ILE A 182 14.21 7.74 0.10
N SER A 183 12.92 7.81 -0.21
CA SER A 183 12.26 9.10 -0.43
C SER A 183 12.25 9.96 0.83
N LEU A 184 11.92 9.37 1.98
CA LEU A 184 11.83 10.06 3.26
C LEU A 184 13.18 10.67 3.69
N PHE A 185 14.28 9.93 3.53
CA PHE A 185 15.62 10.40 3.89
C PHE A 185 16.10 11.55 3.02
N ILE A 186 15.87 11.48 1.70
CA ILE A 186 16.18 12.59 0.78
C ILE A 186 15.43 13.86 1.17
N ALA A 187 14.12 13.75 1.41
CA ALA A 187 13.32 14.92 1.77
C ALA A 187 13.72 15.50 3.11
N THR A 188 14.04 14.67 4.11
CA THR A 188 14.48 15.13 5.41
C THR A 188 15.76 15.96 5.30
N ASN A 189 16.76 15.48 4.56
CA ASN A 189 18.02 16.20 4.35
C ASN A 189 17.83 17.54 3.62
N ILE A 190 16.94 17.59 2.62
CA ILE A 190 16.67 18.82 1.89
C ILE A 190 15.91 19.83 2.76
N CYS A 191 14.91 19.36 3.53
CA CYS A 191 14.21 20.19 4.51
C CYS A 191 15.18 20.73 5.57
N GLU A 192 16.15 19.92 6.03
CA GLU A 192 17.21 20.33 6.95
C GLU A 192 18.01 21.49 6.37
N SER A 193 18.48 21.34 5.12
CA SER A 193 19.24 22.37 4.43
C SER A 193 18.45 23.68 4.25
N ILE A 194 17.15 23.59 3.91
CA ILE A 194 16.28 24.75 3.75
C ILE A 194 16.11 25.49 5.08
N ILE A 195 15.82 24.76 6.16
CA ILE A 195 15.63 25.32 7.50
C ILE A 195 16.93 25.95 8.00
N TRP A 196 18.07 25.26 7.81
CA TRP A 196 19.38 25.76 8.19
C TRP A 196 19.70 27.06 7.47
N LYS A 197 19.55 27.13 6.14
CA LYS A 197 19.79 28.37 5.37
C LYS A 197 18.82 29.50 5.71
N ALA A 198 17.62 29.18 6.24
CA ALA A 198 16.65 30.19 6.67
C ALA A 198 16.96 30.74 8.07
N PHE A 199 17.37 29.88 9.02
CA PHE A 199 17.45 30.21 10.45
C PHE A 199 18.80 29.87 11.11
N SER A 200 19.89 29.71 10.36
CA SER A 200 21.21 29.43 10.96
C SER A 200 21.68 30.60 11.85
N PRO A 201 22.06 30.34 13.12
CA PRO A 201 22.52 31.37 14.05
C PRO A 201 24.04 31.64 13.94
N THR A 202 24.73 30.96 13.03
CA THR A 202 26.16 31.12 12.76
C THR A 202 26.44 32.51 12.18
N THR A 203 27.53 33.13 12.62
CA THR A 203 27.99 34.43 12.10
C THR A 203 29.23 34.22 11.25
N ILE A 204 29.29 34.92 10.12
CA ILE A 204 30.44 34.90 9.21
C ILE A 204 30.92 36.35 9.06
N ASN A 205 32.22 36.56 9.27
CA ASN A 205 32.85 37.86 9.16
C ASN A 205 33.24 38.15 7.71
N SER A 206 32.41 38.89 6.97
CA SER A 206 32.69 39.29 5.57
C SER A 206 33.46 40.61 5.46
N GLY A 207 34.37 40.91 6.39
CA GLY A 207 35.19 42.14 6.39
C GLY A 207 34.46 43.46 6.66
N ARG A 208 33.10 43.48 6.67
CA ARG A 208 32.25 44.62 7.05
C ARG A 208 31.57 44.47 8.42
N GLY A 209 31.90 43.41 9.16
CA GLY A 209 31.31 43.04 10.45
C GLY A 209 30.84 41.58 10.48
N ALA A 210 30.39 41.15 11.67
CA ALA A 210 29.78 39.83 11.87
C ALA A 210 28.35 39.88 11.34
N GLU A 211 28.09 39.12 10.27
CA GLU A 211 26.75 39.02 9.72
C GLU A 211 26.25 37.58 9.87
N PHE A 212 24.99 37.42 10.28
CA PHE A 212 24.36 36.11 10.41
C PHE A 212 24.22 35.42 9.04
N GLU A 213 24.39 34.10 9.03
CA GLU A 213 24.24 33.26 7.86
C GLU A 213 22.76 33.06 7.48
N GLY A 214 21.86 32.93 8.47
CA GLY A 214 20.45 32.67 8.25
C GLY A 214 19.70 33.89 7.68
N ALA A 215 18.96 33.69 6.59
CA ALA A 215 18.23 34.77 5.90
C ALA A 215 17.26 35.55 6.81
N VAL A 216 16.53 34.85 7.68
CA VAL A 216 15.51 35.45 8.57
C VAL A 216 16.18 36.15 9.75
N ILE A 217 17.17 35.50 10.37
CA ILE A 217 17.91 36.06 11.52
C ILE A 217 18.69 37.30 11.08
N ALA A 218 19.34 37.26 9.91
CA ALA A 218 20.02 38.40 9.34
C ALA A 218 19.07 39.57 9.05
N LEU A 219 17.85 39.31 8.56
CA LEU A 219 16.84 40.35 8.37
C LEU A 219 16.48 41.03 9.69
N PHE A 220 16.20 40.28 10.76
CA PHE A 220 15.87 40.87 12.05
C PHE A 220 17.05 41.62 12.66
N HIS A 221 18.26 41.06 12.60
CA HIS A 221 19.46 41.72 13.13
C HIS A 221 19.77 43.01 12.37
N LEU A 222 19.75 43.00 11.03
CA LEU A 222 20.00 44.19 10.22
C LEU A 222 18.93 45.28 10.41
N LEU A 223 17.67 44.89 10.63
CA LEU A 223 16.56 45.82 10.86
C LEU A 223 16.61 46.47 12.26
N ILE A 224 17.14 45.76 13.26
CA ILE A 224 17.27 46.24 14.64
C ILE A 224 18.55 47.06 14.84
N THR A 225 19.68 46.62 14.29
CA THR A 225 21.00 47.20 14.58
C THR A 225 21.32 48.44 13.74
N ARG A 226 20.71 48.62 12.56
CA ARG A 226 20.97 49.78 11.69
C ARG A 226 19.90 50.87 11.83
N THR A 227 20.36 52.13 11.89
CA THR A 227 19.52 53.33 11.93
C THR A 227 18.77 53.59 10.61
N ASP A 228 19.38 53.27 9.46
CA ASP A 228 18.80 53.46 8.12
C ASP A 228 17.96 52.25 7.66
N LYS A 229 16.68 52.23 8.04
CA LYS A 229 15.75 51.11 7.77
C LYS A 229 15.62 50.72 6.29
N VAL A 230 15.61 51.69 5.37
CA VAL A 230 15.43 51.43 3.91
C VAL A 230 16.68 50.78 3.30
N ARG A 231 17.87 51.24 3.71
CA ARG A 231 19.15 50.69 3.22
C ARG A 231 19.39 49.29 3.80
N ALA A 232 19.10 49.09 5.08
CA ALA A 232 19.14 47.78 5.73
C ALA A 232 18.17 46.79 5.07
N LEU A 233 16.96 47.21 4.70
CA LEU A 233 16.02 46.36 3.98
C LEU A 233 16.58 45.97 2.60
N ARG A 234 17.06 46.93 1.80
CA ARG A 234 17.63 46.62 0.48
C ARG A 234 18.83 45.67 0.57
N GLU A 235 19.69 45.87 1.57
CA GLU A 235 20.88 45.04 1.82
C GLU A 235 20.50 43.63 2.30
N ALA A 236 19.43 43.48 3.09
CA ALA A 236 18.91 42.18 3.52
C ALA A 236 18.19 41.39 2.40
N PHE A 237 17.60 42.08 1.41
CA PHE A 237 16.91 41.42 0.28
C PHE A 237 17.85 41.00 -0.87
N TYR A 238 18.97 41.70 -1.09
CA TYR A 238 19.83 41.54 -2.28
C TYR A 238 21.31 41.17 -1.97
N ARG A 239 21.57 40.42 -0.90
CA ARG A 239 22.93 39.99 -0.53
C ARG A 239 23.48 38.94 -1.52
N GLN A 240 24.63 39.16 -2.13
CA GLN A 240 25.12 38.23 -3.17
C GLN A 240 25.79 36.96 -2.61
N ASN A 241 26.38 37.04 -1.42
CA ASN A 241 27.26 35.96 -0.93
C ASN A 241 26.56 34.99 0.04
N LEU A 242 25.37 35.32 0.55
CA LEU A 242 24.68 34.59 1.61
C LEU A 242 23.17 34.46 1.32
N PRO A 243 22.47 33.49 1.95
CA PRO A 243 21.04 33.28 1.74
C PRO A 243 20.21 34.56 1.94
N ASN A 244 19.42 34.92 0.92
CA ASN A 244 18.55 36.09 0.94
C ASN A 244 17.11 35.77 1.33
N VAL A 245 16.42 36.79 1.82
CA VAL A 245 14.96 36.76 2.00
C VAL A 245 14.23 36.62 0.67
N THR A 246 14.74 37.22 -0.41
CA THR A 246 14.21 37.05 -1.77
C THR A 246 14.28 35.58 -2.21
N ASN A 247 15.39 34.91 -1.94
CA ASN A 247 15.59 33.51 -2.29
C ASN A 247 14.65 32.60 -1.48
N LEU A 248 14.41 32.93 -0.20
CA LEU A 248 13.44 32.23 0.65
C LEU A 248 12.01 32.40 0.12
N LEU A 249 11.62 33.62 -0.26
CA LEU A 249 10.32 33.91 -0.85
C LEU A 249 10.14 33.23 -2.20
N ALA A 250 11.20 33.17 -3.02
CA ALA A 250 11.22 32.39 -4.25
C ALA A 250 10.99 30.89 -3.99
N THR A 251 11.65 30.30 -2.99
CA THR A 251 11.42 28.90 -2.59
C THR A 251 9.96 28.65 -2.21
N VAL A 252 9.33 29.55 -1.42
CA VAL A 252 7.92 29.44 -1.03
C VAL A 252 7.00 29.54 -2.25
N LEU A 253 7.26 30.48 -3.16
CA LEU A 253 6.49 30.66 -4.39
C LEU A 253 6.53 29.39 -5.25
N ILE A 254 7.72 28.84 -5.48
CA ILE A 254 7.91 27.63 -6.28
C ILE A 254 7.21 26.45 -5.60
N PHE A 255 7.35 26.30 -4.28
CA PHE A 255 6.67 25.26 -3.53
C PHE A 255 5.15 25.28 -3.74
N LEU A 256 4.52 26.47 -3.72
CA LEU A 256 3.08 26.63 -4.00
C LEU A 256 2.72 26.26 -5.45
N ILE A 257 3.54 26.66 -6.42
CA ILE A 257 3.34 26.32 -7.83
C ILE A 257 3.43 24.80 -8.05
N VAL A 258 4.38 24.12 -7.42
CA VAL A 258 4.53 22.67 -7.55
C VAL A 258 3.32 21.94 -6.93
N ILE A 259 2.82 22.36 -5.76
CA ILE A 259 1.58 21.83 -5.15
C ILE A 259 0.43 21.92 -6.15
N TYR A 260 0.29 23.09 -6.79
CA TYR A 260 -0.79 23.36 -7.72
C TYR A 260 -0.74 22.39 -8.93
N PHE A 261 0.42 22.25 -9.57
CA PHE A 261 0.58 21.32 -10.71
C PHE A 261 0.43 19.85 -10.32
N GLN A 262 0.79 19.47 -9.09
CA GLN A 262 0.61 18.10 -8.62
C GLN A 262 -0.88 17.70 -8.47
N GLY A 263 -1.78 18.68 -8.31
CA GLY A 263 -3.23 18.46 -8.29
C GLY A 263 -3.81 18.02 -9.64
N PHE A 264 -3.10 18.25 -10.74
CA PHE A 264 -3.60 17.94 -12.09
C PHE A 264 -3.62 16.43 -12.35
N ARG A 265 -4.82 15.93 -12.65
CA ARG A 265 -5.09 14.53 -12.95
C ARG A 265 -6.20 14.40 -14.00
N VAL A 266 -5.98 13.53 -14.96
CA VAL A 266 -6.97 13.10 -15.94
C VAL A 266 -7.71 11.90 -15.36
N VAL A 267 -9.02 12.01 -15.16
CA VAL A 267 -9.81 10.97 -14.52
C VAL A 267 -10.53 10.16 -15.58
N LEU A 268 -10.16 8.88 -15.71
CA LEU A 268 -10.81 7.93 -16.62
C LEU A 268 -11.93 7.18 -15.87
N PRO A 269 -13.19 7.22 -16.32
CA PRO A 269 -14.27 6.48 -15.68
C PRO A 269 -14.14 4.98 -15.94
N VAL A 270 -14.36 4.14 -14.93
CA VAL A 270 -14.34 2.67 -15.04
C VAL A 270 -15.59 2.12 -14.35
N ARG A 271 -16.34 1.19 -14.97
CA ARG A 271 -17.59 0.65 -14.40
C ARG A 271 -17.47 -0.82 -14.04
N SER A 272 -18.10 -1.28 -12.98
CA SER A 272 -18.11 -2.72 -12.68
C SER A 272 -18.94 -3.54 -13.67
N LYS A 273 -18.41 -4.69 -14.12
CA LYS A 273 -19.12 -5.65 -14.99
C LYS A 273 -20.11 -6.51 -14.20
N ASN A 274 -19.79 -6.83 -12.94
CA ASN A 274 -20.59 -7.74 -12.10
C ASN A 274 -21.56 -7.02 -11.15
N ALA A 275 -21.21 -5.83 -10.67
CA ALA A 275 -22.09 -5.01 -9.81
C ALA A 275 -22.69 -3.85 -10.61
N ARG A 276 -23.93 -4.02 -11.08
CA ARG A 276 -24.65 -3.00 -11.85
C ARG A 276 -24.81 -1.74 -10.99
N GLY A 277 -24.12 -0.66 -11.36
CA GLY A 277 -24.18 0.65 -10.68
C GLY A 277 -22.89 1.11 -9.97
N GLN A 278 -21.91 0.23 -9.72
CA GLN A 278 -20.62 0.66 -9.17
C GLN A 278 -19.75 1.30 -10.26
N GLN A 279 -19.52 2.61 -10.14
CA GLN A 279 -18.58 3.36 -10.97
C GLN A 279 -17.35 3.69 -10.13
N GLY A 280 -16.18 3.31 -10.63
CA GLY A 280 -14.88 3.74 -10.15
C GLY A 280 -14.26 4.75 -11.12
N SER A 281 -13.21 5.41 -10.68
CA SER A 281 -12.47 6.35 -11.52
C SER A 281 -10.98 6.09 -11.38
N TYR A 282 -10.27 5.96 -12.49
CA TYR A 282 -8.82 5.75 -12.52
C TYR A 282 -8.13 7.08 -12.88
N PRO A 283 -7.51 7.78 -11.91
CA PRO A 283 -6.82 9.04 -12.18
C PRO A 283 -5.40 8.80 -12.71
N ILE A 284 -5.10 9.34 -13.89
CA ILE A 284 -3.74 9.49 -14.42
C ILE A 284 -3.23 10.88 -14.01
N LYS A 285 -2.21 10.94 -13.15
CA LYS A 285 -1.61 12.20 -12.71
C LYS A 285 -0.76 12.81 -13.83
N LEU A 286 -0.65 14.14 -13.87
CA LEU A 286 0.24 14.86 -14.78
C LEU A 286 1.69 14.40 -14.62
N PHE A 287 2.16 14.32 -13.37
CA PHE A 287 3.48 13.76 -13.03
C PHE A 287 3.41 12.23 -12.99
N TYR A 288 3.23 11.61 -14.16
CA TYR A 288 3.03 10.17 -14.30
C TYR A 288 4.23 9.35 -13.79
N THR A 289 5.43 9.69 -14.23
CA THR A 289 6.69 9.07 -13.77
C THR A 289 7.19 9.62 -12.43
N SER A 290 6.37 10.42 -11.75
CA SER A 290 6.80 11.19 -10.57
C SER A 290 8.10 11.96 -10.89
N ASN A 291 9.06 11.98 -9.96
CA ASN A 291 10.30 12.74 -10.08
C ASN A 291 11.51 11.89 -10.51
N MET A 292 11.31 10.65 -10.97
CA MET A 292 12.43 9.84 -11.46
C MET A 292 13.24 10.49 -12.60
N PRO A 293 12.63 11.21 -13.56
CA PRO A 293 13.39 11.85 -14.63
C PRO A 293 14.39 12.89 -14.12
N ILE A 294 14.01 13.69 -13.11
CA ILE A 294 14.92 14.72 -12.56
C ILE A 294 16.04 14.07 -11.72
N ILE A 295 15.75 12.97 -11.03
CA ILE A 295 16.76 12.20 -10.30
C ILE A 295 17.80 11.63 -11.27
N LEU A 296 17.36 10.99 -12.35
CA LEU A 296 18.24 10.40 -13.36
C LEU A 296 19.05 11.47 -14.09
N GLN A 297 18.41 12.58 -14.46
CA GLN A 297 19.08 13.70 -15.10
C GLN A 297 20.15 14.31 -14.17
N SER A 298 19.82 14.56 -12.91
CA SER A 298 20.74 15.14 -11.93
C SER A 298 21.90 14.19 -11.60
N ALA A 299 21.64 12.88 -11.51
CA ALA A 299 22.68 11.87 -11.36
C ALA A 299 23.63 11.83 -12.57
N LEU A 300 23.11 11.94 -13.80
CA LEU A 300 23.93 12.02 -15.02
C LEU A 300 24.84 13.25 -14.99
N VAL A 301 24.29 14.41 -14.64
CA VAL A 301 25.06 15.66 -14.55
C VAL A 301 26.12 15.59 -13.45
N SER A 302 25.79 15.04 -12.28
CA SER A 302 26.74 14.85 -11.20
C SER A 302 27.89 13.92 -11.60
N ASN A 303 27.60 12.82 -12.30
CA ASN A 303 28.63 11.91 -12.81
C ASN A 303 29.51 12.59 -13.87
N LEU A 304 28.92 13.39 -14.75
CA LEU A 304 29.66 14.17 -15.73
C LEU A 304 30.59 15.19 -15.07
N TYR A 305 30.14 15.87 -14.00
CA TYR A 305 30.98 16.77 -13.22
C TYR A 305 32.13 16.05 -12.53
N PHE A 306 31.86 14.92 -11.89
CA PHE A 306 32.88 14.14 -11.22
C PHE A 306 33.99 13.70 -12.19
N ILE A 307 33.60 13.12 -13.34
CA ILE A 307 34.54 12.69 -14.38
C ILE A 307 35.32 13.90 -14.91
N SER A 308 34.64 15.01 -15.22
CA SER A 308 35.28 16.22 -15.72
C SER A 308 36.29 16.80 -14.73
N GLN A 309 35.95 16.89 -13.45
CA GLN A 309 36.82 17.42 -12.41
C GLN A 309 38.05 16.53 -12.18
N LEU A 310 37.88 15.21 -12.19
CA LEU A 310 38.97 14.25 -12.01
C LEU A 310 39.93 14.26 -13.20
N LEU A 311 39.40 14.28 -14.43
CA LEU A 311 40.21 14.39 -15.64
C LEU A 311 40.97 15.72 -15.70
N TYR A 312 40.33 16.83 -15.30
CA TYR A 312 40.97 18.14 -15.27
C TYR A 312 42.10 18.20 -14.23
N LYS A 313 41.90 17.62 -13.03
CA LYS A 313 42.94 17.54 -11.99
C LYS A 313 44.14 16.67 -12.40
N LYS A 314 43.92 15.59 -13.17
CA LYS A 314 44.96 14.63 -13.54
C LYS A 314 45.66 14.94 -14.87
N TYR A 315 44.95 15.54 -15.83
CA TYR A 315 45.41 15.79 -17.21
C TYR A 315 45.11 17.23 -17.67
N GLY A 316 45.18 18.20 -16.76
CA GLY A 316 44.97 19.62 -17.07
C GLY A 316 45.92 20.08 -18.17
N GLY A 317 45.38 20.44 -19.34
CA GLY A 317 46.15 20.86 -20.52
C GLY A 317 45.76 20.17 -21.83
N ASN A 318 45.12 18.99 -21.78
CA ASN A 318 44.66 18.30 -22.98
C ASN A 318 43.42 18.99 -23.60
N PHE A 319 43.41 19.17 -24.94
CA PHE A 319 42.29 19.78 -25.67
C PHE A 319 40.93 19.11 -25.36
N LEU A 320 40.89 17.77 -25.35
CA LEU A 320 39.69 16.98 -25.02
C LEU A 320 39.21 17.20 -23.58
N VAL A 321 40.14 17.38 -22.64
CA VAL A 321 39.82 17.62 -21.22
C VAL A 321 39.28 19.03 -21.01
N ASN A 322 39.89 20.03 -21.67
CA ASN A 322 39.42 21.41 -21.66
C ASN A 322 38.05 21.57 -22.34
N LEU A 323 37.77 20.79 -23.39
CA LEU A 323 36.45 20.72 -24.02
C LEU A 323 35.41 20.13 -23.04
N LEU A 324 35.79 19.11 -22.26
CA LEU A 324 34.91 18.50 -21.26
C LEU A 324 34.57 19.47 -20.14
N GLY A 325 35.57 20.17 -19.58
CA GLY A 325 35.37 21.19 -18.57
C GLY A 325 36.67 21.75 -18.00
N THR A 326 36.72 23.06 -17.82
CA THR A 326 37.78 23.78 -17.11
C THR A 326 37.26 24.23 -15.75
N TRP A 327 37.98 23.87 -14.68
CA TRP A 327 37.57 24.11 -13.31
C TRP A 327 38.47 25.17 -12.67
N LYS A 328 37.88 26.08 -11.90
CA LYS A 328 38.61 27.07 -11.10
C LYS A 328 38.18 26.99 -9.65
N ASP A 329 39.16 26.98 -8.75
CA ASP A 329 38.91 27.00 -7.33
C ASP A 329 38.54 28.41 -6.89
N SER A 330 37.36 28.56 -6.28
CA SER A 330 36.95 29.81 -5.63
C SER A 330 37.62 29.90 -4.25
N GLY A 331 38.41 30.95 -4.03
CA GLY A 331 39.26 31.09 -2.84
C GLY A 331 38.53 31.27 -1.50
N TYR A 332 37.20 31.46 -1.50
CA TYR A 332 36.41 31.72 -0.27
C TYR A 332 35.68 30.49 0.28
N THR A 333 35.27 29.53 -0.57
CA THR A 333 34.46 28.37 -0.15
C THR A 333 35.16 27.03 -0.38
N GLY A 334 36.37 27.02 -0.94
CA GLY A 334 37.07 25.78 -1.30
C GLY A 334 36.34 24.95 -2.35
N GLN A 335 35.34 25.54 -3.03
CA GLN A 335 34.56 24.90 -4.08
C GLN A 335 35.16 25.21 -5.45
N SER A 336 35.35 24.16 -6.26
CA SER A 336 35.74 24.26 -7.66
C SER A 336 34.48 24.43 -8.52
N ILE A 337 34.37 25.54 -9.24
CA ILE A 337 33.25 25.83 -10.14
C ILE A 337 33.75 25.68 -11.58
N PRO A 338 32.97 25.08 -12.50
CA PRO A 338 33.35 25.02 -13.91
C PRO A 338 33.24 26.43 -14.53
N VAL A 339 34.29 26.88 -15.20
CA VAL A 339 34.36 28.22 -15.84
C VAL A 339 34.23 28.12 -17.36
N GLY A 340 34.48 26.95 -17.96
CA GLY A 340 34.35 26.74 -19.40
C GLY A 340 34.26 25.26 -19.79
N GLY A 341 33.91 24.99 -21.05
CA GLY A 341 33.71 23.64 -21.59
C GLY A 341 32.26 23.15 -21.48
N LEU A 342 32.03 21.88 -21.81
CA LEU A 342 30.69 21.27 -21.79
C LEU A 342 30.08 21.24 -20.38
N ALA A 343 30.91 21.02 -19.35
CA ALA A 343 30.50 21.10 -17.95
C ALA A 343 29.90 22.47 -17.60
N TYR A 344 30.47 23.57 -18.11
CA TYR A 344 29.94 24.92 -17.89
C TYR A 344 28.54 25.06 -18.48
N TYR A 345 28.29 24.60 -19.71
CA TYR A 345 26.98 24.71 -20.35
C TYR A 345 25.86 23.89 -19.70
N VAL A 346 26.23 22.82 -19.01
CA VAL A 346 25.29 21.96 -18.27
C VAL A 346 25.00 22.51 -16.88
N THR A 347 25.83 23.42 -16.36
CA THR A 347 25.63 24.07 -15.06
C THR A 347 24.48 25.07 -15.08
N ALA A 348 23.70 25.07 -14.00
CA ALA A 348 22.64 26.05 -13.82
C ALA A 348 23.25 27.44 -13.52
N PRO A 349 22.82 28.51 -14.20
CA PRO A 349 23.24 29.86 -13.87
C PRO A 349 22.68 30.25 -12.49
N SER A 350 23.55 30.79 -11.64
CA SER A 350 23.29 31.06 -10.22
C SER A 350 22.32 32.21 -9.95
N SER A 351 22.11 33.10 -10.94
CA SER A 351 21.27 34.27 -10.76
C SER A 351 20.66 34.75 -12.07
N LEU A 352 19.55 35.49 -11.97
CA LEU A 352 18.95 36.18 -13.10
C LEU A 352 19.91 37.16 -13.78
N ALA A 353 20.88 37.70 -13.02
CA ALA A 353 21.93 38.55 -13.55
C ALA A 353 22.90 37.78 -14.46
N ASP A 354 23.28 36.55 -14.07
CA ASP A 354 24.13 35.67 -14.88
C ASP A 354 23.42 35.22 -16.16
N VAL A 355 22.11 34.99 -16.08
CA VAL A 355 21.26 34.71 -17.25
C VAL A 355 21.23 35.88 -18.23
N ALA A 356 21.10 37.11 -17.72
CA ALA A 356 21.10 38.32 -18.55
C ALA A 356 22.48 38.60 -19.17
N ALA A 357 23.56 38.27 -18.45
CA ALA A 357 24.93 38.44 -18.95
C ALA A 357 25.28 37.44 -20.06
N ASN A 358 24.85 36.18 -19.93
CA ASN A 358 25.17 35.10 -20.88
C ASN A 358 23.90 34.37 -21.37
N PRO A 359 23.13 34.97 -22.30
CA PRO A 359 21.84 34.40 -22.74
C PRO A 359 21.98 33.07 -23.49
N PHE A 360 23.09 32.87 -24.22
CA PHE A 360 23.35 31.61 -24.93
C PHE A 360 23.57 30.43 -23.97
N HIS A 361 24.26 30.66 -22.86
CA HIS A 361 24.49 29.64 -21.84
C HIS A 361 23.16 29.22 -21.19
N ALA A 362 22.33 30.20 -20.81
CA ALA A 362 21.01 29.94 -20.26
C ALA A 362 20.09 29.21 -21.25
N LEU A 363 20.08 29.61 -22.53
CA LEU A 363 19.27 28.95 -23.56
C LEU A 363 19.67 27.47 -23.74
N PHE A 364 20.97 27.18 -23.80
CA PHE A 364 21.45 25.80 -23.90
C PHE A 364 21.02 24.97 -22.68
N TYR A 365 21.19 25.52 -21.47
CA TYR A 365 20.77 24.87 -20.24
C TYR A 365 19.27 24.54 -20.24
N ILE A 366 18.41 25.48 -20.64
CA ILE A 366 16.94 25.28 -20.73
C ILE A 366 16.62 24.13 -21.69
N VAL A 367 17.16 24.18 -22.91
CA VAL A 367 16.88 23.16 -23.94
C VAL A 367 17.38 21.79 -23.49
N PHE A 368 18.58 21.73 -22.93
CA PHE A 368 19.16 20.51 -22.39
C PHE A 368 18.31 19.92 -21.26
N MET A 369 17.92 20.73 -20.26
CA MET A 369 17.12 20.28 -19.12
C MET A 369 15.75 19.76 -19.54
N LEU A 370 15.03 20.49 -20.39
CA LEU A 370 13.69 20.10 -20.85
C LEU A 370 13.72 18.83 -21.69
N SER A 371 14.67 18.74 -22.64
CA SER A 371 14.81 17.57 -23.51
C SER A 371 15.25 16.33 -22.73
N ALA A 372 16.25 16.45 -21.84
CA ALA A 372 16.71 15.35 -21.00
C ALA A 372 15.59 14.83 -20.09
N CYS A 373 14.84 15.70 -19.42
CA CYS A 373 13.74 15.28 -18.54
C CYS A 373 12.58 14.61 -19.31
N ALA A 374 12.25 15.11 -20.50
CA ALA A 374 11.21 14.49 -21.35
C ALA A 374 11.64 13.11 -21.87
N LEU A 375 12.89 12.97 -22.33
CA LEU A 375 13.45 11.71 -22.80
C LEU A 375 13.55 10.69 -21.66
N PHE A 376 14.11 11.07 -20.51
CA PHE A 376 14.21 10.17 -19.36
C PHE A 376 12.86 9.75 -18.82
N SER A 377 11.84 10.62 -18.84
CA SER A 377 10.48 10.21 -18.46
C SER A 377 9.92 9.16 -19.41
N LYS A 378 10.10 9.35 -20.73
CA LYS A 378 9.61 8.41 -21.73
C LYS A 378 10.33 7.06 -21.68
N THR A 379 11.64 7.03 -21.46
CA THR A 379 12.37 5.76 -21.30
C THR A 379 12.03 5.09 -19.98
N TRP A 380 11.79 5.86 -18.92
CA TRP A 380 11.45 5.33 -17.61
C TRP A 380 10.10 4.60 -17.57
N ILE A 381 9.08 5.04 -18.31
CA ILE A 381 7.80 4.30 -18.35
C ILE A 381 7.95 2.89 -18.95
N GLU A 382 8.90 2.69 -19.86
CA GLU A 382 9.19 1.39 -20.44
C GLU A 382 9.96 0.50 -19.46
N VAL A 383 10.98 1.05 -18.79
CA VAL A 383 11.82 0.31 -17.82
C VAL A 383 11.06 -0.05 -16.54
N SER A 384 10.19 0.85 -16.06
CA SER A 384 9.43 0.65 -14.82
C SER A 384 8.25 -0.33 -14.94
N GLY A 385 7.95 -0.84 -16.14
CA GLY A 385 6.77 -1.68 -16.38
C GLY A 385 5.45 -0.93 -16.17
N SER A 386 5.47 0.41 -16.27
CA SER A 386 4.30 1.29 -16.24
C SER A 386 3.90 1.76 -17.63
N SER A 387 4.33 1.04 -18.67
CA SER A 387 3.94 1.31 -20.04
C SER A 387 2.42 1.16 -20.21
N ALA A 388 1.85 1.82 -21.22
CA ALA A 388 0.42 1.70 -21.51
C ALA A 388 -0.01 0.24 -21.72
N ARG A 389 0.89 -0.62 -22.24
CA ARG A 389 0.63 -2.05 -22.43
C ARG A 389 0.62 -2.80 -21.10
N ASP A 390 1.56 -2.52 -20.22
CA ASP A 390 1.67 -3.21 -18.93
C ASP A 390 0.57 -2.76 -17.97
N VAL A 391 0.23 -1.48 -17.95
CA VAL A 391 -0.91 -0.96 -17.20
C VAL A 391 -2.21 -1.47 -17.77
N ALA A 392 -2.36 -1.57 -19.10
CA ALA A 392 -3.53 -2.20 -19.70
C ALA A 392 -3.64 -3.69 -19.35
N LYS A 393 -2.52 -4.43 -19.29
CA LYS A 393 -2.50 -5.84 -18.83
C LYS A 393 -2.82 -5.97 -17.34
N GLN A 394 -2.23 -5.13 -16.50
CA GLN A 394 -2.50 -5.09 -15.06
C GLN A 394 -3.94 -4.70 -14.78
N LEU A 395 -4.44 -3.68 -15.47
CA LEU A 395 -5.84 -3.32 -15.45
C LEU A 395 -6.65 -4.50 -15.95
N LYS A 396 -6.40 -5.08 -17.12
CA LYS A 396 -7.13 -6.26 -17.62
C LYS A 396 -7.19 -7.39 -16.59
N ALA A 397 -6.08 -7.78 -15.98
CA ALA A 397 -6.04 -8.77 -14.91
C ALA A 397 -6.86 -8.35 -13.66
N ARG A 398 -6.90 -7.06 -13.34
CA ARG A 398 -7.72 -6.50 -12.24
C ARG A 398 -9.19 -6.29 -12.62
N ILE A 399 -9.46 -6.06 -13.90
CA ILE A 399 -10.75 -5.76 -14.56
C ILE A 399 -11.53 -7.06 -14.75
N GLU A 400 -10.85 -8.16 -15.09
CA GLU A 400 -11.36 -9.53 -15.14
C GLU A 400 -12.02 -9.94 -13.80
N GLN A 401 -11.59 -9.34 -12.68
CA GLN A 401 -12.27 -9.54 -11.40
C GLN A 401 -13.41 -8.57 -11.11
N GLN A 402 -13.51 -7.35 -11.69
CA GLN A 402 -14.66 -6.48 -11.40
C GLN A 402 -14.85 -5.12 -12.13
N MET A 403 -14.12 -4.67 -13.18
CA MET A 403 -14.30 -3.28 -13.71
C MET A 403 -14.02 -3.04 -15.21
N VAL A 404 -15.00 -2.88 -16.10
CA VAL A 404 -14.83 -2.52 -17.53
C VAL A 404 -15.07 -1.03 -17.80
N MET A 405 -14.28 -0.41 -18.68
CA MET A 405 -14.45 1.00 -19.09
C MET A 405 -15.72 1.15 -19.97
N PRO A 406 -16.65 2.07 -19.66
CA PRO A 406 -17.90 2.20 -20.40
C PRO A 406 -17.67 2.64 -21.86
N GLY A 407 -18.32 1.96 -22.81
CA GLY A 407 -18.38 2.37 -24.23
C GLY A 407 -17.24 1.89 -25.13
N HIS A 408 -16.24 1.17 -24.61
CA HIS A 408 -15.11 0.66 -25.39
C HIS A 408 -14.91 -0.85 -25.20
N ARG A 409 -14.65 -1.59 -26.29
CA ARG A 409 -14.22 -3.01 -26.24
C ARG A 409 -12.85 -3.11 -25.57
N ASP A 410 -12.54 -4.26 -24.97
CA ASP A 410 -11.30 -4.49 -24.20
C ASP A 410 -10.01 -4.22 -25.01
N SER A 411 -10.04 -4.39 -26.34
CA SER A 411 -8.92 -4.04 -27.24
C SER A 411 -8.70 -2.52 -27.40
N ASN A 412 -9.74 -1.71 -27.23
CA ASN A 412 -9.66 -0.25 -27.33
C ASN A 412 -9.13 0.41 -26.06
N LEU A 413 -9.16 -0.28 -24.91
CA LEU A 413 -8.62 0.25 -23.64
C LEU A 413 -7.12 0.54 -23.77
N GLN A 414 -6.35 -0.39 -24.33
CA GLN A 414 -4.92 -0.20 -24.55
C GLN A 414 -4.65 0.99 -25.48
N LYS A 415 -5.47 1.17 -26.53
CA LYS A 415 -5.32 2.28 -27.47
C LYS A 415 -5.58 3.63 -26.81
N GLU A 416 -6.58 3.72 -25.95
CA GLU A 416 -6.91 4.94 -25.20
C GLU A 416 -5.83 5.26 -24.16
N LEU A 417 -5.35 4.25 -23.41
CA LEU A 417 -4.24 4.42 -22.48
C LEU A 417 -2.95 4.86 -23.17
N ASN A 418 -2.67 4.34 -24.37
CA ASN A 418 -1.48 4.69 -25.15
C ASN A 418 -1.53 6.13 -25.69
N ARG A 419 -2.72 6.75 -25.73
CA ARG A 419 -2.86 8.18 -26.07
C ARG A 419 -2.52 9.08 -24.89
N TYR A 420 -2.92 8.69 -23.67
CA TYR A 420 -2.74 9.53 -22.47
C TYR A 420 -1.40 9.30 -21.77
N ILE A 421 -0.94 8.06 -21.59
CA ILE A 421 0.22 7.75 -20.73
C ILE A 421 1.53 8.31 -21.29
N PRO A 422 1.95 8.04 -22.55
CA PRO A 422 3.19 8.59 -23.09
C PRO A 422 3.18 10.12 -23.16
N THR A 423 2.02 10.70 -23.50
CA THR A 423 1.83 12.16 -23.54
C THR A 423 1.95 12.77 -22.15
N ALA A 424 1.31 12.17 -21.14
CA ALA A 424 1.41 12.60 -19.74
C ALA A 424 2.83 12.44 -19.19
N ALA A 425 3.54 11.36 -19.54
CA ALA A 425 4.93 11.15 -19.14
C ALA A 425 5.85 12.21 -19.75
N ALA A 426 5.86 12.37 -21.08
CA ALA A 426 6.73 13.33 -21.75
C ALA A 426 6.43 14.78 -21.33
N PHE A 427 5.15 15.17 -21.29
CA PHE A 427 4.74 16.51 -20.86
C PHE A 427 4.99 16.73 -19.36
N GLY A 428 4.76 15.71 -18.52
CA GLY A 428 5.08 15.76 -17.10
C GLY A 428 6.58 15.94 -16.84
N GLY A 429 7.43 15.19 -17.54
CA GLY A 429 8.90 15.35 -17.46
C GLY A 429 9.35 16.73 -17.93
N MET A 430 8.77 17.26 -19.01
CA MET A 430 9.05 18.61 -19.49
C MET A 430 8.62 19.69 -18.48
N CYS A 431 7.42 19.57 -17.89
CA CYS A 431 6.93 20.49 -16.86
C CYS A 431 7.82 20.47 -15.61
N ILE A 432 8.26 19.29 -15.16
CA ILE A 432 9.20 19.17 -14.05
C ILE A 432 10.52 19.86 -14.39
N GLY A 433 11.08 19.62 -15.57
CA GLY A 433 12.29 20.30 -16.04
C GLY A 433 12.14 21.82 -16.08
N ALA A 434 10.99 22.32 -16.55
CA ALA A 434 10.70 23.76 -16.59
C ALA A 434 10.63 24.36 -15.18
N LEU A 435 10.00 23.67 -14.24
CA LEU A 435 9.93 24.09 -12.83
C LEU A 435 11.31 24.11 -12.18
N THR A 436 12.19 23.14 -12.49
CA THR A 436 13.59 23.15 -12.02
C THR A 436 14.34 24.37 -12.52
N VAL A 437 14.26 24.63 -13.83
CA VAL A 437 14.93 25.78 -14.48
C VAL A 437 14.45 27.09 -13.87
N LEU A 438 13.14 27.25 -13.68
CA LEU A 438 12.56 28.42 -13.03
C LEU A 438 13.08 28.58 -11.60
N ALA A 439 13.23 27.48 -10.86
CA ALA A 439 13.73 27.49 -9.50
C ALA A 439 15.20 27.87 -9.40
N ASP A 440 16.03 27.37 -10.31
CA ASP A 440 17.44 27.71 -10.36
C ASP A 440 17.64 29.18 -10.78
N PHE A 441 16.88 29.70 -11.75
CA PHE A 441 16.95 31.11 -12.17
C PHE A 441 16.50 32.11 -11.10
N MET A 442 15.51 31.74 -10.28
CA MET A 442 15.06 32.55 -9.16
C MET A 442 16.00 32.49 -7.95
N GLY A 443 17.05 31.65 -7.99
CA GLY A 443 18.00 31.49 -6.90
C GLY A 443 17.40 30.85 -5.65
N ALA A 444 16.43 29.94 -5.82
CA ALA A 444 15.72 29.33 -4.70
C ALA A 444 16.68 28.57 -3.75
N ILE A 445 16.44 28.71 -2.44
CA ILE A 445 17.22 28.05 -1.39
C ILE A 445 17.01 26.52 -1.48
N GLY A 446 18.08 25.77 -1.73
CA GLY A 446 18.08 24.30 -1.76
C GLY A 446 18.31 23.64 -3.13
N SER A 447 18.64 24.42 -4.17
CA SER A 447 18.62 24.02 -5.60
C SER A 447 17.21 23.66 -6.07
N GLY A 448 16.86 24.02 -7.31
CA GLY A 448 15.59 23.67 -7.93
C GLY A 448 15.32 22.16 -7.93
N THR A 449 16.37 21.37 -8.13
CA THR A 449 16.30 19.91 -8.07
C THR A 449 15.97 19.39 -6.66
N GLY A 450 16.59 19.97 -5.62
CA GLY A 450 16.34 19.59 -4.23
C GLY A 450 14.92 19.93 -3.79
N ILE A 451 14.45 21.14 -4.06
CA ILE A 451 13.10 21.59 -3.67
C ILE A 451 12.02 20.67 -4.28
N LEU A 452 12.18 20.29 -5.56
CA LEU A 452 11.27 19.38 -6.23
C LEU A 452 11.28 17.97 -5.61
N LEU A 453 12.44 17.48 -5.18
CA LEU A 453 12.55 16.18 -4.49
C LEU A 453 11.92 16.21 -3.09
N ALA A 454 12.12 17.27 -2.33
CA ALA A 454 11.48 17.45 -1.02
C ALA A 454 9.95 17.56 -1.13
N HIS A 455 9.46 18.22 -2.18
CA HIS A 455 8.04 18.38 -2.41
C HIS A 455 7.30 17.05 -2.63
N VAL A 456 7.93 16.06 -3.27
CA VAL A 456 7.34 14.73 -3.52
C VAL A 456 6.94 14.05 -2.23
N VAL A 457 7.77 14.13 -1.21
CA VAL A 457 7.52 13.47 0.08
C VAL A 457 6.43 14.21 0.85
N GLY A 458 6.50 15.54 0.89
CA GLY A 458 5.44 16.37 1.45
C GLY A 458 4.08 16.03 0.84
N SER A 459 4.01 15.87 -0.48
CA SER A 459 2.75 15.57 -1.17
C SER A 459 2.30 14.11 -1.08
N ILE A 460 3.21 13.14 -0.95
CA ILE A 460 2.84 11.73 -0.68
C ILE A 460 2.23 11.62 0.71
N GLU A 461 2.84 12.21 1.74
CA GLU A 461 2.32 12.21 3.11
C GLU A 461 1.03 13.03 3.25
N TRP A 462 0.96 14.19 2.61
CA TRP A 462 -0.22 15.06 2.63
C TRP A 462 -1.40 14.45 1.86
N CYS A 463 -1.15 13.79 0.71
CA CYS A 463 -2.18 13.09 -0.05
C CYS A 463 -2.67 11.81 0.64
N PHE A 464 -1.83 11.14 1.44
CA PHE A 464 -2.25 10.01 2.28
C PHE A 464 -3.09 10.47 3.48
N GLY A 465 -2.72 11.59 4.10
CA GLY A 465 -3.49 12.27 5.15
C GLY A 465 -4.85 12.79 4.68
N LEU A 466 -5.00 13.12 3.39
CA LEU A 466 -6.27 13.53 2.78
C LEU A 466 -7.22 12.36 2.47
N ARG A 467 -6.69 11.16 2.17
CA ARG A 467 -7.51 9.99 1.79
C ARG A 467 -8.19 9.33 3.00
N ASN A 468 -7.65 9.52 4.20
CA ASN A 468 -8.28 9.18 5.46
C ASN A 468 -8.83 10.47 6.09
N GLY A 469 -10.09 10.81 5.77
CA GLY A 469 -10.72 12.09 6.13
C GLY A 469 -10.68 12.48 7.62
N ASP A 470 -10.37 11.54 8.52
CA ASP A 470 -10.39 11.72 9.97
C ASP A 470 -9.04 12.20 10.59
N GLN A 471 -7.94 12.29 9.81
CA GLN A 471 -6.59 12.51 10.40
C GLN A 471 -5.73 13.57 9.71
N LYS A 472 -6.32 14.71 9.34
CA LYS A 472 -5.57 15.89 8.86
C LYS A 472 -4.67 16.53 9.93
N LEU A 473 -4.96 16.36 11.22
CA LEU A 473 -4.23 17.02 12.31
C LEU A 473 -2.88 16.35 12.63
N LEU A 474 -2.79 15.02 12.47
CA LEU A 474 -1.59 14.21 12.80
C LEU A 474 -0.41 14.47 11.84
N VAL A 475 -0.68 14.82 10.58
CA VAL A 475 0.37 15.15 9.60
C VAL A 475 1.03 16.49 9.95
N ASN A 476 0.24 17.50 10.36
CA ASN A 476 0.78 18.77 10.86
C ASN A 476 1.58 18.59 12.17
N GLU A 477 1.16 17.67 13.05
CA GLU A 477 1.93 17.32 14.26
C GLU A 477 3.23 16.57 13.92
N THR A 478 3.22 15.64 12.97
CA THR A 478 4.42 14.90 12.56
C THR A 478 5.45 15.84 11.92
N VAL A 479 4.99 16.75 11.05
CA VAL A 479 5.83 17.80 10.47
C VAL A 479 6.35 18.74 11.55
N ALA A 480 5.54 19.14 12.54
CA ALA A 480 5.99 19.98 13.65
C ALA A 480 6.98 19.27 14.59
N TYR A 481 6.80 17.97 14.86
CA TYR A 481 7.72 17.15 15.68
C TYR A 481 9.03 16.86 14.95
N VAL A 482 8.99 16.64 13.63
CA VAL A 482 10.19 16.49 12.78
C VAL A 482 10.93 17.82 12.71
N LEU A 483 10.24 18.94 12.48
CA LEU A 483 10.84 20.29 12.53
C LEU A 483 11.43 20.61 13.92
N SER A 484 10.75 20.25 15.00
CA SER A 484 11.24 20.46 16.38
C SER A 484 12.41 19.53 16.75
N GLY A 485 12.43 18.30 16.24
CA GLY A 485 13.53 17.35 16.42
C GLY A 485 14.76 17.75 15.62
N MET A 486 14.57 18.21 14.38
CA MET A 486 15.63 18.76 13.54
C MET A 486 16.25 20.01 14.15
N TYR A 487 15.46 20.90 14.75
CA TYR A 487 15.98 22.09 15.42
C TYR A 487 16.72 21.77 16.73
N ALA A 488 16.28 20.75 17.48
CA ALA A 488 16.91 20.34 18.74
C ALA A 488 18.22 19.55 18.54
N SER A 489 18.34 18.78 17.45
CA SER A 489 19.56 17.99 17.14
C SER A 489 20.67 18.81 16.49
N VAL A 490 20.36 19.99 15.95
CA VAL A 490 21.29 20.85 15.20
C VAL A 490 22.04 21.86 16.09
N CYS A 491 21.65 22.06 17.35
CA CYS A 491 22.43 22.82 18.32
C CYS A 491 23.58 21.97 18.91
N GLN A 492 24.80 22.15 18.41
CA GLN A 492 26.02 21.67 19.07
C GLN A 492 26.21 22.31 20.48
N PRO A 493 26.97 21.66 21.39
CA PRO A 493 27.01 22.01 22.80
C PRO A 493 27.89 23.25 23.01
N GLY A 494 27.29 24.44 23.04
CA GLY A 494 28.08 25.66 23.24
C GLY A 494 27.34 26.96 23.57
N ALA A 495 26.03 27.06 23.37
CA ALA A 495 25.25 28.25 23.74
C ALA A 495 24.02 27.84 24.56
N GLY A 496 24.25 27.60 25.85
CA GLY A 496 23.25 27.14 26.80
C GLY A 496 22.32 28.24 27.31
N ASN A 497 21.09 27.79 27.62
CA ASN A 497 20.11 28.34 28.56
C ASN A 497 18.99 29.24 28.00
N ALA A 498 19.26 30.29 27.24
CA ALA A 498 18.17 31.21 26.82
C ALA A 498 17.21 30.58 25.79
N LEU A 499 17.74 29.88 24.79
CA LEU A 499 16.92 29.20 23.79
C LEU A 499 16.27 27.93 24.34
N LEU A 500 16.89 27.27 25.32
CA LEU A 500 16.32 26.09 25.99
C LEU A 500 15.08 26.47 26.81
N ILE A 501 15.05 27.68 27.37
CA ILE A 501 13.89 28.24 28.09
C ILE A 501 12.79 28.63 27.10
N ILE A 502 13.12 29.21 25.94
CA ILE A 502 12.14 29.52 24.88
C ILE A 502 11.59 28.23 24.25
N LEU A 503 12.44 27.20 24.08
CA LEU A 503 12.04 25.89 23.59
C LEU A 503 11.22 25.14 24.65
N GLN A 504 11.55 25.26 25.94
CA GLN A 504 10.73 24.72 27.03
C GLN A 504 9.39 25.46 27.13
N LEU A 505 9.34 26.78 26.95
CA LEU A 505 8.10 27.56 26.89
C LEU A 505 7.28 27.21 25.65
N TRP A 506 7.90 26.95 24.51
CA TRP A 506 7.22 26.54 23.28
C TRP A 506 6.75 25.08 23.32
N ILE A 507 7.53 24.19 23.93
CA ILE A 507 7.14 22.81 24.24
C ILE A 507 6.04 22.81 25.30
N LEU A 508 6.08 23.69 26.31
CA LEU A 508 5.03 23.87 27.30
C LEU A 508 3.77 24.42 26.64
N LEU A 509 3.86 25.40 25.74
CA LEU A 509 2.75 25.95 24.93
C LEU A 509 2.18 24.93 23.95
N CYS A 510 3.01 24.07 23.34
CA CYS A 510 2.58 22.98 22.47
C CYS A 510 1.99 21.81 23.26
N LEU A 511 2.50 21.49 24.46
CA LEU A 511 1.89 20.56 25.42
C LEU A 511 0.59 21.13 26.00
N PHE A 512 0.50 22.45 26.15
CA PHE A 512 -0.71 23.17 26.55
C PHE A 512 -1.76 23.14 25.42
N LYS A 513 -1.32 23.19 24.15
CA LYS A 513 -2.17 22.97 22.97
C LYS A 513 -2.60 21.51 22.80
N ARG A 514 -1.75 20.54 23.18
CA ARG A 514 -2.07 19.11 23.31
C ARG A 514 -3.12 18.84 24.40
N ASN A 515 -3.18 19.66 25.44
CA ASN A 515 -4.25 19.63 26.44
C ASN A 515 -5.57 20.27 25.96
N LEU A 516 -5.65 20.87 24.77
CA LEU A 516 -6.89 21.46 24.22
C LEU A 516 -7.69 20.52 23.31
N VAL A 517 -7.13 19.38 22.86
CA VAL A 517 -7.86 18.38 22.04
C VAL A 517 -7.61 16.98 22.61
N MET A 518 -8.64 16.41 23.25
CA MET A 518 -8.57 15.12 23.95
C MET A 518 -8.54 13.91 23.02
N GLU A 519 -7.64 12.95 23.30
CA GLU A 519 -7.93 11.51 23.23
C GLU A 519 -6.97 10.69 24.14
N PRO A 520 -7.36 9.46 24.55
CA PRO A 520 -7.10 8.91 25.88
C PRO A 520 -5.76 8.15 26.03
N ALA A 521 -5.16 8.22 27.21
CA ALA A 521 -4.06 7.35 27.61
C ALA A 521 -4.59 6.10 28.35
N ARG A 522 -4.23 4.89 27.90
CA ARG A 522 -4.34 3.65 28.68
C ARG A 522 -3.09 3.44 29.56
N PRO A 523 -3.20 2.72 30.68
CA PRO A 523 -2.40 2.99 31.87
C PRO A 523 -1.00 2.38 31.81
N ARG A 524 0.02 3.14 32.25
CA ARG A 524 1.30 2.58 32.67
C ARG A 524 1.19 2.07 34.10
N SER A 525 1.69 0.86 34.29
CA SER A 525 1.42 -0.13 35.34
C SER A 525 1.98 0.15 36.75
N ARG A 526 2.02 1.40 37.22
CA ARG A 526 2.45 1.71 38.61
C ARG A 526 1.41 2.38 39.49
N ILE A 527 0.34 2.94 38.91
CA ILE A 527 -0.70 3.68 39.67
C ILE A 527 -1.87 2.78 40.09
N ALA A 528 -2.07 1.65 39.41
CA ALA A 528 -3.14 0.68 39.73
C ALA A 528 -2.98 -0.01 41.10
N LYS A 529 -1.75 -0.07 41.66
CA LYS A 529 -1.49 -0.62 43.01
C LYS A 529 -1.77 0.38 44.14
N THR A 530 -1.83 1.67 43.83
CA THR A 530 -2.15 2.72 44.81
C THR A 530 -3.65 2.98 44.85
N PHE A 531 -4.33 2.88 43.70
CA PHE A 531 -5.78 3.05 43.60
C PHE A 531 -6.60 1.93 44.25
N SER A 532 -6.05 0.71 44.41
CA SER A 532 -6.74 -0.37 45.11
C SER A 532 -6.74 -0.23 46.64
N ARG A 533 -5.87 0.61 47.23
CA ARG A 533 -5.83 0.88 48.68
C ARG A 533 -6.75 2.02 49.12
N VAL A 534 -7.23 2.85 48.20
CA VAL A 534 -8.08 4.01 48.53
C VAL A 534 -9.57 3.70 48.38
N ILE A 535 -9.93 2.57 47.74
CA ILE A 535 -11.33 2.15 47.52
C ILE A 535 -11.89 1.31 48.69
N SER A 536 -11.13 1.10 49.76
CA SER A 536 -11.68 0.52 51.00
C SER A 536 -12.09 1.59 52.00
N LEU A 537 -13.15 2.33 51.69
CA LEU A 537 -13.98 3.03 52.69
C LEU A 537 -15.32 3.36 52.04
N LYS A 538 -16.19 2.35 52.01
CA LYS A 538 -17.58 2.47 51.60
C LYS A 538 -18.40 2.95 52.80
N SER A 539 -19.28 3.93 52.54
CA SER A 539 -20.60 4.09 53.15
C SER A 539 -20.67 4.33 54.67
N SER A 540 -21.05 5.56 55.06
CA SER A 540 -22.15 5.71 56.02
C SER A 540 -22.85 7.07 55.90
N SER A 541 -24.11 7.02 56.30
CA SER A 541 -25.22 7.95 56.17
C SER A 541 -25.23 9.07 57.24
N LYS A 542 -25.91 10.17 56.90
CA LYS A 542 -26.69 11.10 57.76
C LYS A 542 -26.03 12.07 58.78
N ASN A 543 -26.54 13.31 58.69
CA ASN A 543 -26.89 14.30 59.72
C ASN A 543 -25.86 15.32 60.27
N ARG A 544 -26.15 16.58 59.91
CA ARG A 544 -26.31 17.81 60.74
C ARG A 544 -25.16 18.33 61.64
N SER A 545 -24.87 19.62 61.41
CA SER A 545 -24.61 20.71 62.38
C SER A 545 -23.18 21.26 62.51
N ASN A 546 -23.15 22.61 62.46
CA ASN A 546 -22.26 23.63 63.04
C ASN A 546 -20.72 23.50 62.95
N ASN A 547 -20.13 24.59 62.44
CA ASN A 547 -18.73 25.01 62.61
C ASN A 547 -18.25 24.99 64.09
N PRO A 548 -16.93 25.13 64.38
CA PRO A 548 -15.75 24.96 63.52
C PRO A 548 -14.62 24.14 64.19
N GLY A 549 -13.66 23.67 63.38
CA GLY A 549 -12.34 23.26 63.85
C GLY A 549 -12.08 21.76 63.78
N PHE A 550 -11.25 21.34 62.82
CA PHE A 550 -10.45 20.12 62.95
C PHE A 550 -9.12 20.32 62.23
N CYS A 551 -8.05 20.30 63.03
CA CYS A 551 -6.65 20.33 62.62
C CYS A 551 -6.32 19.16 61.68
N LEU A 552 -5.57 19.42 60.61
CA LEU A 552 -4.86 18.38 59.87
C LEU A 552 -3.35 18.59 60.03
N PHE A 553 -2.70 17.56 60.56
CA PHE A 553 -1.27 17.43 60.77
C PHE A 553 -0.46 17.76 59.51
N LEU A 554 0.49 18.68 59.66
CA LEU A 554 1.59 18.90 58.73
C LEU A 554 2.65 17.80 58.90
N PRO A 555 3.09 17.12 57.82
CA PRO A 555 4.37 16.44 57.79
C PRO A 555 5.47 17.48 57.65
N GLN A 556 6.24 17.61 58.72
CA GLN A 556 7.39 18.48 58.88
C GLN A 556 8.60 17.86 58.15
N GLU A 557 8.84 18.23 56.89
CA GLU A 557 10.11 17.86 56.22
C GLU A 557 10.48 18.81 55.07
N LYS A 558 10.99 19.99 55.44
CA LYS A 558 12.04 20.77 54.74
C LYS A 558 12.26 22.10 55.49
N LEU A 559 12.80 22.01 56.71
CA LEU A 559 13.40 23.15 57.39
C LEU A 559 14.68 22.69 58.07
N ARG A 560 15.76 22.65 57.30
CA ARG A 560 17.14 22.65 57.80
C ARG A 560 18.07 23.00 56.65
N CYS A 561 18.48 24.26 56.62
CA CYS A 561 19.85 24.71 56.45
C CYS A 561 19.84 26.25 56.42
N CYS A 562 20.32 26.84 57.51
CA CYS A 562 21.14 28.05 57.57
C CYS A 562 21.01 28.65 58.98
N GLU A 563 21.73 28.06 59.93
CA GLU A 563 22.33 28.86 60.99
C GLU A 563 23.75 29.18 60.54
N SER A 564 23.97 30.42 60.11
CA SER A 564 25.09 31.25 60.54
C SER A 564 25.13 32.53 59.71
N HIS A 565 25.43 33.60 60.45
CA HIS A 565 25.74 34.97 60.04
C HIS A 565 24.56 35.96 59.96
N GLN A 566 24.70 36.95 60.85
CA GLN A 566 23.97 38.20 60.94
C GLN A 566 23.78 38.80 59.55
N PHE A 567 22.53 39.00 59.16
CA PHE A 567 22.17 39.80 58.00
C PHE A 567 21.71 41.18 58.48
N GLU A 568 22.14 42.21 57.77
CA GLU A 568 21.52 43.52 57.78
C GLU A 568 20.01 43.36 57.54
N LYS A 569 19.20 44.05 58.36
CA LYS A 569 17.74 43.85 58.46
C LYS A 569 16.96 44.19 57.17
N GLU A 570 17.57 44.86 56.20
CA GLU A 570 16.91 45.32 54.98
C GLU A 570 16.81 44.22 53.90
N ASP A 571 17.84 43.39 53.72
CA ASP A 571 17.83 42.32 52.68
C ASP A 571 16.87 41.16 53.01
N ALA A 572 16.59 40.92 54.30
CA ALA A 572 15.68 39.87 54.74
C ALA A 572 14.19 40.24 54.54
N GLU A 573 13.85 41.53 54.59
CA GLU A 573 12.49 42.01 54.33
C GLU A 573 12.19 42.04 52.82
N GLU A 574 13.16 42.45 51.98
CA GLU A 574 13.03 42.37 50.51
C GLU A 574 12.88 40.92 50.02
N ALA A 575 13.71 40.00 50.51
CA ALA A 575 13.63 38.59 50.13
C ALA A 575 12.31 37.92 50.57
N MET A 576 11.73 38.34 51.70
CA MET A 576 10.45 37.81 52.19
C MET A 576 9.27 38.34 51.36
N GLU A 577 9.32 39.57 50.86
CA GLU A 577 8.27 40.16 50.04
C GLU A 577 8.34 39.72 48.57
N GLU A 578 9.55 39.45 48.06
CA GLU A 578 9.76 38.78 46.77
C GLU A 578 9.22 37.33 46.79
N CYS A 579 9.38 36.62 47.93
CA CYS A 579 8.85 35.27 48.09
C CYS A 579 7.31 35.24 48.15
N LYS A 580 6.67 36.19 48.84
CA LYS A 580 5.20 36.32 48.85
C LYS A 580 4.61 36.72 47.51
N THR A 581 5.25 37.65 46.79
CA THR A 581 4.78 38.06 45.45
C THR A 581 4.89 36.91 44.44
N ARG A 582 5.95 36.09 44.54
CA ARG A 582 6.09 34.85 43.77
C ARG A 582 5.01 33.82 44.11
N ALA A 583 4.74 33.57 45.40
CA ALA A 583 3.69 32.65 45.83
C ALA A 583 2.28 33.12 45.43
N ALA A 584 2.01 34.42 45.49
CA ALA A 584 0.76 35.01 45.03
C ALA A 584 0.57 34.89 43.51
N MET A 585 1.66 35.04 42.73
CA MET A 585 1.64 34.84 41.28
C MET A 585 1.39 33.37 40.92
N GLU A 586 2.04 32.43 41.62
CA GLU A 586 1.81 30.98 41.44
C GLU A 586 0.34 30.60 41.73
N ALA A 587 -0.25 31.14 42.80
CA ALA A 587 -1.66 30.94 43.12
C ALA A 587 -2.61 31.56 42.07
N PHE A 588 -2.27 32.73 41.53
CA PHE A 588 -3.04 33.39 40.47
C PHE A 588 -3.01 32.57 39.16
N VAL A 589 -1.85 32.06 38.79
CA VAL A 589 -1.67 31.19 37.60
C VAL A 589 -2.46 29.89 37.77
N ALA A 590 -2.44 29.27 38.95
CA ALA A 590 -3.25 28.09 39.24
C ALA A 590 -4.76 28.37 39.12
N LYS A 591 -5.25 29.51 39.66
CA LYS A 591 -6.65 29.94 39.54
C LYS A 591 -7.08 30.18 38.09
N LEU A 592 -6.18 30.75 37.27
CA LEU A 592 -6.40 30.95 35.85
C LEU A 592 -6.51 29.61 35.10
N PHE A 593 -5.63 28.65 35.38
CA PHE A 593 -5.71 27.31 34.79
C PHE A 593 -6.97 26.56 35.21
N ALA A 594 -7.37 26.65 36.48
CA ALA A 594 -8.62 26.05 36.96
C ALA A 594 -9.84 26.62 36.22
N THR A 595 -9.90 27.94 36.02
CA THR A 595 -11.02 28.62 35.33
C THR A 595 -11.08 28.29 33.83
N ILE A 596 -9.92 28.13 33.17
CA ILE A 596 -9.86 27.66 31.77
C ILE A 596 -10.30 26.20 31.69
N SER A 597 -9.91 25.37 32.65
CA SER A 597 -10.28 23.96 32.70
C SER A 597 -11.78 23.76 32.92
N THR A 598 -12.41 24.56 33.78
CA THR A 598 -13.88 24.57 33.96
C THR A 598 -14.61 25.07 32.72
N ALA A 599 -14.11 26.12 32.05
CA ALA A 599 -14.68 26.60 30.79
C ALA A 599 -14.63 25.51 29.69
N LYS A 600 -13.53 24.76 29.62
CA LYS A 600 -13.37 23.64 28.69
C LYS A 600 -14.34 22.50 28.99
N ALA A 601 -14.57 22.17 30.26
CA ALA A 601 -15.54 21.16 30.66
C ALA A 601 -16.97 21.58 30.29
N ALA A 602 -17.37 22.83 30.58
CA ALA A 602 -18.68 23.38 30.21
C ALA A 602 -18.92 23.37 28.69
N TYR A 603 -17.89 23.70 27.91
CA TYR A 603 -17.97 23.61 26.44
C TYR A 603 -18.11 22.17 25.93
N ALA A 604 -17.47 21.19 26.58
CA ALA A 604 -17.64 19.78 26.25
C ALA A 604 -19.06 19.27 26.56
N GLU A 605 -19.69 19.76 27.64
CA GLU A 605 -21.10 19.48 27.96
C GLU A 605 -22.03 20.05 26.87
N LEU A 606 -21.75 21.27 26.39
CA LEU A 606 -22.48 21.88 25.28
C LEU A 606 -22.42 21.03 23.99
N GLN A 607 -21.24 20.50 23.66
CA GLN A 607 -21.07 19.62 22.49
C GLN A 607 -21.82 18.29 22.62
N LEU A 608 -21.93 17.74 23.83
CA LEU A 608 -22.74 16.54 24.07
C LEU A 608 -24.24 16.82 23.95
N ALA A 609 -24.70 17.96 24.47
CA ALA A 609 -26.11 18.33 24.46
C ALA A 609 -26.66 18.60 23.04
N GLN A 610 -25.78 18.76 22.05
CA GLN A 610 -26.16 18.88 20.63
C GLN A 610 -26.50 17.54 19.98
N PHE A 611 -26.05 16.40 20.54
CA PHE A 611 -26.19 15.09 19.93
C PHE A 611 -26.45 13.99 20.97
N PRO A 612 -27.73 13.63 21.23
CA PRO A 612 -28.98 14.12 20.64
C PRO A 612 -29.37 15.52 21.11
N TYR A 613 -30.07 16.30 20.26
CA TYR A 613 -30.41 17.70 20.51
C TYR A 613 -31.30 17.86 21.76
N ASN A 614 -30.77 18.47 22.81
CA ASN A 614 -31.50 18.80 24.04
C ASN A 614 -31.37 20.30 24.34
N GLY A 615 -32.43 21.06 24.06
CA GLY A 615 -32.44 22.53 24.14
C GLY A 615 -32.11 23.07 25.54
N ASP A 616 -32.67 22.45 26.60
CA ASP A 616 -32.48 22.91 27.98
C ASP A 616 -31.04 22.67 28.46
N ALA A 617 -30.44 21.54 28.08
CA ALA A 617 -29.06 21.22 28.40
C ALA A 617 -28.06 22.12 27.66
N ILE A 618 -28.37 22.51 26.41
CA ILE A 618 -27.56 23.47 25.65
C ILE A 618 -27.61 24.85 26.31
N GLN A 619 -28.79 25.34 26.70
CA GLN A 619 -28.92 26.65 27.37
C GLN A 619 -28.17 26.71 28.71
N CYS A 620 -28.30 25.67 29.53
CA CYS A 620 -27.56 25.59 30.80
C CYS A 620 -26.04 25.53 30.59
N ALA A 621 -25.57 24.76 29.60
CA ALA A 621 -24.14 24.64 29.30
C ALA A 621 -23.57 25.93 28.67
N ASP A 622 -24.34 26.61 27.81
CA ASP A 622 -23.97 27.89 27.20
C ASP A 622 -23.84 28.98 28.27
N GLN A 623 -24.80 29.08 29.18
CA GLN A 623 -24.75 30.01 30.31
C GLN A 623 -23.51 29.76 31.19
N ALA A 624 -23.19 28.49 31.47
CA ALA A 624 -21.99 28.13 32.22
C ALA A 624 -20.70 28.54 31.49
N VAL A 625 -20.63 28.39 30.17
CA VAL A 625 -19.47 28.86 29.38
C VAL A 625 -19.33 30.39 29.45
N VAL A 626 -20.43 31.11 29.31
CA VAL A 626 -20.45 32.58 29.38
C VAL A 626 -19.99 33.08 30.76
N ASP A 627 -20.44 32.44 31.84
CA ASP A 627 -20.06 32.83 33.20
C ASP A 627 -18.57 32.56 33.49
N GLN A 628 -17.99 31.48 32.95
CA GLN A 628 -16.54 31.23 33.05
C GLN A 628 -15.71 32.20 32.19
N LEU A 629 -16.21 32.60 31.01
CA LEU A 629 -15.56 33.62 30.19
C LEU A 629 -15.56 35.00 30.87
N LYS A 630 -16.63 35.34 31.59
CA LYS A 630 -16.67 36.54 32.45
C LYS A 630 -15.63 36.46 33.58
N ALA A 631 -15.54 35.33 34.29
CA ALA A 631 -14.52 35.13 35.33
C ALA A 631 -13.08 35.24 34.77
N LEU A 632 -12.82 34.72 33.56
CA LEU A 632 -11.53 34.90 32.88
C LEU A 632 -11.24 36.35 32.52
N SER A 633 -12.26 37.11 32.13
CA SER A 633 -12.13 38.54 31.84
C SER A 633 -11.81 39.35 33.10
N GLU A 634 -12.40 38.99 34.25
CA GLU A 634 -12.10 39.60 35.54
C GLU A 634 -10.67 39.28 35.99
N LEU A 635 -10.22 38.02 35.87
CA LEU A 635 -8.84 37.64 36.17
C LEU A 635 -7.84 38.40 35.29
N LYS A 636 -8.12 38.54 33.98
CA LYS A 636 -7.30 39.35 33.06
C LYS A 636 -7.24 40.81 33.50
N TYR A 637 -8.37 41.39 33.93
CA TYR A 637 -8.44 42.76 34.41
C TYR A 637 -7.63 42.95 35.70
N SER A 638 -7.73 42.02 36.66
CA SER A 638 -6.96 42.05 37.91
C SER A 638 -5.45 41.96 37.68
N TYR A 639 -4.99 41.15 36.71
CA TYR A 639 -3.58 41.08 36.31
C TYR A 639 -3.07 42.39 35.71
N ILE A 640 -3.84 42.99 34.78
CA ILE A 640 -3.47 44.25 34.13
C ILE A 640 -3.40 45.40 35.14
N LYS A 641 -4.28 45.41 36.15
CA LYS A 641 -4.31 46.43 37.22
C LYS A 641 -3.30 46.16 38.35
N LYS A 642 -2.51 45.08 38.29
CA LYS A 642 -1.57 44.63 39.33
C LYS A 642 -2.21 44.41 40.73
N GLN A 643 -3.51 44.17 40.80
CA GLN A 643 -4.21 43.83 42.05
C GLN A 643 -4.34 42.31 42.14
N ILE A 644 -3.36 41.65 42.75
CA ILE A 644 -3.40 40.20 43.02
C ILE A 644 -3.92 40.02 44.45
N ASP A 645 -5.10 39.42 44.59
CA ASP A 645 -5.77 39.24 45.90
C ASP A 645 -4.86 38.55 46.92
N SER A 646 -4.75 39.13 48.11
CA SER A 646 -3.92 38.65 49.23
C SER A 646 -4.59 37.55 50.05
N SER A 647 -5.22 36.57 49.40
CA SER A 647 -5.68 35.36 50.09
C SER A 647 -4.50 34.41 50.35
N PRO A 648 -4.54 33.54 51.37
CA PRO A 648 -3.43 32.63 51.67
C PRO A 648 -3.06 31.82 50.41
N PRO A 649 -1.85 31.99 49.84
CA PRO A 649 -1.51 31.47 48.52
C PRO A 649 -1.58 29.94 48.47
N HIS A 650 -1.24 29.28 49.58
CA HIS A 650 -1.31 27.83 49.72
C HIS A 650 -2.73 27.26 49.64
N VAL A 651 -3.73 27.92 50.25
CA VAL A 651 -5.13 27.44 50.24
C VAL A 651 -5.73 27.65 48.84
N THR A 652 -5.42 28.79 48.23
CA THR A 652 -5.92 29.14 46.90
C THR A 652 -5.36 28.21 45.81
N LEU A 653 -4.08 27.85 45.91
CA LEU A 653 -3.43 26.88 45.02
C LEU A 653 -4.06 25.48 45.14
N MET A 654 -4.25 24.99 46.37
CA MET A 654 -4.83 23.66 46.60
C MET A 654 -6.30 23.59 46.12
N LEU A 655 -7.10 24.64 46.34
CA LEU A 655 -8.48 24.69 45.82
C LEU A 655 -8.53 24.76 44.29
N ALA A 656 -7.61 25.50 43.67
CA ALA A 656 -7.51 25.57 42.21
C ALA A 656 -7.10 24.21 41.61
N GLU A 657 -6.15 23.50 42.21
CA GLU A 657 -5.77 22.14 41.80
C GLU A 657 -6.92 21.15 41.95
N ILE A 658 -7.66 21.19 43.07
CA ILE A 658 -8.83 20.32 43.28
C ILE A 658 -9.90 20.61 42.21
N GLN A 659 -10.15 21.89 41.92
CA GLN A 659 -11.12 22.30 40.90
C GLN A 659 -10.69 21.85 39.50
N GLU A 660 -9.41 21.92 39.16
CA GLU A 660 -8.86 21.43 37.89
C GLU A 660 -8.98 19.90 37.76
N GLN A 661 -8.70 19.15 38.84
CA GLN A 661 -8.87 17.69 38.83
C GLN A 661 -10.35 17.30 38.68
N GLN A 662 -11.28 18.06 39.29
CA GLN A 662 -12.72 17.83 39.15
C GLN A 662 -13.23 18.13 37.74
N SER A 663 -12.78 19.21 37.10
CA SER A 663 -13.17 19.53 35.71
C SER A 663 -12.60 18.52 34.73
N LEU A 664 -11.37 18.05 34.93
CA LEU A 664 -10.79 16.95 34.15
C LEU A 664 -11.61 15.67 34.28
N MET A 665 -12.01 15.29 35.49
CA MET A 665 -12.84 14.11 35.74
C MET A 665 -14.20 14.19 35.02
N LYS A 666 -14.88 15.33 35.07
CA LYS A 666 -16.13 15.56 34.32
C LYS A 666 -15.92 15.40 32.82
N THR A 667 -14.84 15.97 32.28
CA THR A 667 -14.53 15.87 30.85
C THR A 667 -14.27 14.41 30.41
N TYR A 668 -13.62 13.61 31.26
CA TYR A 668 -13.45 12.17 31.02
C TYR A 668 -14.77 11.39 31.06
N GLU A 669 -15.66 11.71 32.00
CA GLU A 669 -16.97 11.06 32.10
C GLU A 669 -17.83 11.32 30.85
N ILE A 670 -17.87 12.56 30.39
CA ILE A 670 -18.53 13.02 29.16
C ILE A 670 -18.01 12.24 27.94
N THR A 671 -16.70 12.13 27.81
CA THR A 671 -16.07 11.41 26.69
C THR A 671 -16.35 9.92 26.75
N MET A 672 -16.38 9.34 27.95
CA MET A 672 -16.75 7.94 28.14
C MET A 672 -18.20 7.66 27.72
N LYS A 673 -19.14 8.56 28.05
CA LYS A 673 -20.54 8.45 27.61
C LYS A 673 -20.66 8.53 26.08
N LYS A 674 -19.93 9.44 25.42
CA LYS A 674 -19.89 9.53 23.95
C LYS A 674 -19.37 8.25 23.29
N MET A 675 -18.25 7.72 23.79
CA MET A 675 -17.65 6.49 23.27
C MET A 675 -18.59 5.29 23.44
N ARG A 676 -19.30 5.19 24.57
CA ARG A 676 -20.31 4.14 24.77
C ARG A 676 -21.45 4.23 23.76
N ALA A 677 -21.99 5.43 23.52
CA ALA A 677 -23.04 5.63 22.53
C ALA A 677 -22.59 5.26 21.10
N GLU A 678 -21.33 5.57 20.74
CA GLU A 678 -20.79 5.20 19.43
C GLU A 678 -20.56 3.69 19.28
N ILE A 679 -20.15 3.02 20.36
CA ILE A 679 -20.05 1.55 20.40
C ILE A 679 -21.45 0.94 20.19
N GLU A 680 -22.46 1.38 20.93
CA GLU A 680 -23.84 0.88 20.80
C GLU A 680 -24.39 1.09 19.38
N SER A 681 -24.13 2.25 18.76
CA SER A 681 -24.52 2.51 17.36
C SER A 681 -23.82 1.58 16.36
N LYS A 682 -22.53 1.33 16.55
CA LYS A 682 -21.76 0.40 15.70
C LYS A 682 -22.21 -1.04 15.91
N GLU A 683 -22.52 -1.44 17.14
CA GLU A 683 -23.07 -2.76 17.47
C GLU A 683 -24.45 -2.97 16.82
N ALA A 684 -25.33 -1.97 16.83
CA ALA A 684 -26.61 -2.03 16.12
C ALA A 684 -26.42 -2.19 14.60
N ARG A 685 -25.41 -1.52 14.01
CA ARG A 685 -25.09 -1.64 12.58
C ARG A 685 -24.50 -3.01 12.24
N ILE A 686 -23.67 -3.57 13.11
CA ILE A 686 -23.17 -4.95 12.99
C ILE A 686 -24.34 -5.93 13.05
N ALA A 687 -25.26 -5.77 14.01
CA ALA A 687 -26.43 -6.62 14.14
C ALA A 687 -27.32 -6.58 12.89
N SER A 688 -27.57 -5.38 12.34
CA SER A 688 -28.30 -5.19 11.07
C SER A 688 -27.59 -5.86 9.87
N LEU A 689 -26.28 -5.70 9.74
CA LEU A 689 -25.51 -6.35 8.67
C LEU A 689 -25.50 -7.87 8.82
N GLN A 690 -25.38 -8.39 10.05
CA GLN A 690 -25.49 -9.82 10.32
C GLN A 690 -26.89 -10.34 9.99
N GLN A 691 -27.94 -9.56 10.23
CA GLN A 691 -29.30 -9.92 9.84
C GLN A 691 -29.46 -9.96 8.32
N SER A 692 -28.98 -8.95 7.60
CA SER A 692 -29.00 -8.93 6.13
C SER A 692 -28.18 -10.07 5.52
N LEU A 693 -27.06 -10.44 6.16
CA LEU A 693 -26.27 -11.62 5.77
C LEU A 693 -27.07 -12.91 6.00
N ARG A 694 -27.75 -13.05 7.15
CA ARG A 694 -28.63 -14.21 7.44
C ARG A 694 -29.76 -14.32 6.41
N GLU A 695 -30.44 -13.23 6.11
CA GLU A 695 -31.51 -13.17 5.09
C GLU A 695 -30.97 -13.56 3.70
N SER A 696 -29.79 -13.08 3.32
CA SER A 696 -29.14 -13.45 2.06
C SER A 696 -28.72 -14.93 2.03
N VAL A 697 -28.22 -15.46 3.14
CA VAL A 697 -27.86 -16.88 3.28
C VAL A 697 -29.10 -17.76 3.27
N GLU A 698 -30.19 -17.34 3.88
CA GLU A 698 -31.47 -18.06 3.89
C GLU A 698 -32.13 -18.01 2.52
N SER A 699 -32.06 -16.88 1.82
CA SER A 699 -32.43 -16.77 0.40
C SER A 699 -31.57 -17.68 -0.47
N ASN A 700 -30.25 -17.74 -0.25
CA ASN A 700 -29.37 -18.64 -0.98
C ASN A 700 -29.65 -20.11 -0.65
N LYS A 701 -29.93 -20.46 0.61
CA LYS A 701 -30.38 -21.82 1.00
C LYS A 701 -31.75 -22.15 0.43
N SER A 702 -32.64 -21.17 0.31
CA SER A 702 -33.94 -21.30 -0.35
C SER A 702 -33.79 -21.52 -1.85
N LEU A 703 -32.93 -20.75 -2.50
CA LEU A 703 -32.55 -20.91 -3.91
C LEU A 703 -31.86 -22.25 -4.14
N GLU A 704 -30.95 -22.66 -3.26
CA GLU A 704 -30.26 -23.93 -3.31
C GLU A 704 -31.22 -25.09 -3.04
N LYS A 705 -32.14 -24.96 -2.08
CA LYS A 705 -33.25 -25.89 -1.88
C LYS A 705 -34.19 -25.91 -3.08
N LYS A 706 -34.49 -24.80 -3.76
CA LYS A 706 -35.29 -24.76 -4.99
C LYS A 706 -34.54 -25.40 -6.16
N MET A 707 -33.23 -25.17 -6.26
CA MET A 707 -32.34 -25.72 -7.29
C MET A 707 -31.99 -27.19 -7.05
N ASN A 708 -32.07 -27.68 -5.81
CA ASN A 708 -31.83 -29.08 -5.43
C ASN A 708 -33.15 -29.86 -5.27
N ALA A 709 -34.25 -29.20 -4.90
CA ALA A 709 -35.63 -29.70 -5.04
C ALA A 709 -36.09 -29.72 -6.51
N SER A 710 -35.31 -29.13 -7.42
CA SER A 710 -35.31 -29.47 -8.85
C SER A 710 -34.78 -30.90 -9.12
N GLY A 711 -35.02 -31.84 -8.19
CA GLY A 711 -35.16 -33.25 -8.50
C GLY A 711 -36.53 -33.58 -9.13
N SER A 712 -37.48 -32.64 -9.11
CA SER A 712 -38.75 -32.72 -9.86
C SER A 712 -38.70 -31.88 -11.14
N PHE A 713 -39.12 -32.48 -12.26
CA PHE A 713 -39.24 -31.95 -13.62
C PHE A 713 -40.24 -30.78 -13.78
N SER A 714 -40.55 -30.06 -12.71
CA SER A 714 -41.61 -29.04 -12.62
C SER A 714 -41.55 -27.90 -13.63
N VAL A 715 -40.38 -27.63 -14.24
CA VAL A 715 -40.23 -26.60 -15.29
C VAL A 715 -40.87 -27.03 -16.63
N LEU A 716 -41.04 -28.34 -16.87
CA LEU A 716 -41.60 -28.88 -18.11
C LEU A 716 -43.02 -29.46 -17.96
N ASP A 717 -43.65 -29.34 -16.79
CA ASP A 717 -45.00 -29.87 -16.56
C ASP A 717 -46.07 -29.21 -17.45
N GLY A 718 -45.78 -28.04 -18.05
CA GLY A 718 -46.68 -27.30 -18.93
C GLY A 718 -46.44 -27.41 -20.45
N VAL A 719 -45.42 -28.13 -20.93
CA VAL A 719 -45.08 -28.13 -22.38
C VAL A 719 -45.89 -29.17 -23.15
N ARG A 720 -46.68 -28.72 -24.14
CA ARG A 720 -47.43 -29.57 -25.08
C ARG A 720 -46.52 -30.04 -26.23
N PHE A 721 -46.84 -31.19 -26.82
CA PHE A 721 -46.13 -31.82 -27.97
C PHE A 721 -45.88 -30.83 -29.13
N SER A 722 -46.77 -29.84 -29.29
CA SER A 722 -46.81 -28.89 -30.40
C SER A 722 -45.72 -27.79 -30.35
N ASP A 723 -45.07 -27.57 -29.20
CA ASP A 723 -44.22 -26.40 -28.94
C ASP A 723 -42.78 -26.72 -28.52
N VAL A 724 -42.32 -27.98 -28.65
CA VAL A 724 -40.98 -28.36 -28.18
C VAL A 724 -39.92 -27.63 -29.00
N SER A 725 -39.21 -26.70 -28.35
CA SER A 725 -38.25 -25.80 -28.96
C SER A 725 -36.82 -26.29 -28.77
N PRO A 726 -35.85 -25.82 -29.59
CA PRO A 726 -34.42 -26.06 -29.33
C PRO A 726 -33.95 -25.56 -27.95
N ARG A 727 -34.68 -24.61 -27.33
CA ARG A 727 -34.38 -24.11 -25.98
C ARG A 727 -34.69 -25.16 -24.92
N ASP A 728 -35.74 -25.93 -25.11
CA ASP A 728 -36.12 -27.02 -24.21
C ASP A 728 -35.10 -28.15 -24.25
N PHE A 729 -34.53 -28.44 -25.44
CA PHE A 729 -33.40 -29.36 -25.57
C PHE A 729 -32.18 -28.89 -24.79
N ILE A 730 -31.80 -27.61 -24.90
CA ILE A 730 -30.66 -27.04 -24.17
C ILE A 730 -30.89 -27.11 -22.66
N LEU A 731 -32.12 -26.85 -22.20
CA LEU A 731 -32.49 -26.95 -20.80
C LEU A 731 -32.35 -28.38 -20.27
N VAL A 732 -32.91 -29.38 -20.97
CA VAL A 732 -32.79 -30.80 -20.60
C VAL A 732 -31.34 -31.26 -20.67
N LEU A 733 -30.57 -30.81 -21.66
CA LEU A 733 -29.14 -31.07 -21.78
C LEU A 733 -28.38 -30.55 -20.56
N HIS A 734 -28.65 -29.32 -20.12
CA HIS A 734 -28.02 -28.75 -18.93
C HIS A 734 -28.30 -29.58 -17.67
N TYR A 735 -29.54 -30.08 -17.50
CA TYR A 735 -29.88 -30.96 -16.38
C TYR A 735 -29.19 -32.33 -16.45
N ALA A 736 -29.05 -32.90 -17.65
CA ALA A 736 -28.31 -34.13 -17.87
C ALA A 736 -26.81 -33.97 -17.55
N LEU A 737 -26.18 -32.89 -18.02
CA LEU A 737 -24.79 -32.57 -17.70
C LEU A 737 -24.58 -32.29 -16.21
N ARG A 738 -25.53 -31.63 -15.54
CA ARG A 738 -25.49 -31.42 -14.09
C ARG A 738 -25.56 -32.74 -13.31
N SER A 739 -26.38 -33.71 -13.75
CA SER A 739 -26.36 -35.05 -13.14
C SER A 739 -25.08 -35.80 -13.39
N VAL A 740 -24.48 -35.68 -14.58
CA VAL A 740 -23.18 -36.28 -14.89
C VAL A 740 -22.12 -35.73 -13.93
N ARG A 741 -22.03 -34.41 -13.76
CA ARG A 741 -21.11 -33.79 -12.80
C ARG A 741 -21.37 -34.22 -11.35
N GLY A 742 -22.64 -34.36 -10.97
CA GLY A 742 -23.04 -34.87 -9.66
C GLY A 742 -22.55 -36.29 -9.43
N PHE A 743 -22.73 -37.18 -10.41
CA PHE A 743 -22.26 -38.55 -10.36
C PHE A 743 -20.73 -38.66 -10.38
N VAL A 744 -20.03 -37.85 -11.20
CA VAL A 744 -18.55 -37.80 -11.23
C VAL A 744 -17.98 -37.42 -9.86
N LYS A 745 -18.57 -36.44 -9.17
CA LYS A 745 -18.16 -36.09 -7.80
C LYS A 745 -18.37 -37.23 -6.82
N LEU A 746 -19.47 -37.98 -6.96
CA LEU A 746 -19.75 -39.15 -6.13
C LEU A 746 -18.76 -40.28 -6.45
N LEU A 747 -18.46 -40.52 -7.72
CA LEU A 747 -17.46 -41.49 -8.17
C LEU A 747 -16.07 -41.19 -7.60
N ILE A 748 -15.62 -39.94 -7.69
CA ILE A 748 -14.32 -39.52 -7.13
C ILE A 748 -14.28 -39.72 -5.61
N ARG A 749 -15.36 -39.41 -4.90
CA ARG A 749 -15.45 -39.65 -3.43
C ARG A 749 -15.37 -41.13 -3.07
N GLU A 750 -16.00 -42.00 -3.84
CA GLU A 750 -15.89 -43.47 -3.63
C GLU A 750 -14.51 -44.01 -4.01
N MET A 751 -13.82 -43.39 -4.97
CA MET A 751 -12.41 -43.70 -5.27
C MET A 751 -11.47 -43.26 -4.15
N GLU A 752 -11.70 -42.07 -3.58
CA GLU A 752 -10.98 -41.56 -2.42
C GLU A 752 -11.19 -42.44 -1.18
N SER A 753 -12.44 -42.85 -0.90
CA SER A 753 -12.76 -43.72 0.24
C SER A 753 -12.13 -45.12 0.10
N ALA A 754 -11.96 -45.60 -1.13
CA ALA A 754 -11.30 -46.86 -1.45
C ALA A 754 -9.78 -46.76 -1.59
N ASN A 755 -9.15 -45.61 -1.26
CA ASN A 755 -7.72 -45.35 -1.39
C ASN A 755 -7.15 -45.60 -2.81
N TRP A 756 -7.93 -45.31 -3.85
CA TRP A 756 -7.43 -45.34 -5.23
C TRP A 756 -6.52 -44.14 -5.50
N ASP A 757 -5.46 -44.39 -6.27
CA ASP A 757 -4.61 -43.31 -6.79
C ASP A 757 -5.32 -42.58 -7.93
N ILE A 758 -5.91 -41.43 -7.61
CA ILE A 758 -6.64 -40.57 -8.55
C ILE A 758 -5.71 -40.04 -9.64
N ASP A 759 -4.43 -39.86 -9.34
CA ASP A 759 -3.45 -39.32 -10.29
C ASP A 759 -3.15 -40.36 -11.36
N ALA A 760 -2.85 -41.59 -10.95
CA ALA A 760 -2.69 -42.72 -11.87
C ALA A 760 -3.97 -43.02 -12.66
N ALA A 761 -5.15 -42.89 -12.04
CA ALA A 761 -6.43 -43.10 -12.71
C ALA A 761 -6.73 -42.03 -13.76
N ALA A 762 -6.44 -40.75 -13.48
CA ALA A 762 -6.61 -39.67 -14.46
C ALA A 762 -5.66 -39.83 -15.66
N ASP A 763 -4.41 -40.21 -15.41
CA ASP A 763 -3.41 -40.48 -16.45
C ASP A 763 -3.74 -41.72 -17.30
N ALA A 764 -4.44 -42.71 -16.71
CA ALA A 764 -4.95 -43.87 -17.43
C ALA A 764 -6.15 -43.55 -18.35
N ILE A 765 -6.96 -42.54 -18.00
CA ILE A 765 -8.10 -42.11 -18.81
C ILE A 765 -7.64 -41.26 -19.99
N GLN A 766 -6.73 -40.30 -19.76
CA GLN A 766 -6.18 -39.41 -20.78
C GLN A 766 -4.65 -39.49 -20.78
N HIS A 767 -4.11 -40.26 -21.72
CA HIS A 767 -2.66 -40.40 -21.89
C HIS A 767 -2.03 -39.11 -22.44
N ASP A 768 -0.85 -38.75 -21.91
CA ASP A 768 -0.01 -37.61 -22.32
C ASP A 768 -0.64 -36.22 -22.15
N VAL A 769 -1.47 -36.03 -21.11
CA VAL A 769 -1.99 -34.71 -20.72
C VAL A 769 -1.44 -34.30 -19.36
N VAL A 770 -0.73 -33.18 -19.30
CA VAL A 770 -0.23 -32.62 -18.03
C VAL A 770 -1.28 -31.67 -17.47
N PHE A 771 -1.95 -32.08 -16.39
CA PHE A 771 -2.89 -31.22 -15.66
C PHE A 771 -2.14 -30.16 -14.84
N ARG A 772 -2.49 -28.88 -15.04
CA ARG A 772 -1.84 -27.74 -14.35
C ARG A 772 -2.26 -27.62 -12.89
N ASN A 773 -3.55 -27.86 -12.62
CA ASN A 773 -4.15 -27.83 -11.29
C ASN A 773 -4.63 -29.23 -10.91
N ARG A 774 -4.57 -29.57 -9.61
CA ARG A 774 -5.14 -30.83 -9.11
C ARG A 774 -6.64 -30.94 -9.38
N ASP A 775 -7.36 -29.83 -9.30
CA ASP A 775 -8.81 -29.79 -9.56
C ASP A 775 -9.19 -30.11 -11.01
N HIS A 776 -8.28 -29.87 -11.97
CA HIS A 776 -8.55 -30.12 -13.40
C HIS A 776 -8.61 -31.61 -13.73
N LYS A 777 -8.12 -32.48 -12.84
CA LYS A 777 -8.21 -33.94 -13.01
C LYS A 777 -9.66 -34.42 -12.99
N ALA A 778 -10.56 -33.69 -12.31
CA ALA A 778 -11.99 -33.98 -12.34
C ALA A 778 -12.58 -33.93 -13.78
N PHE A 779 -12.01 -33.11 -14.68
CA PHE A 779 -12.46 -33.05 -16.08
C PHE A 779 -12.08 -34.29 -16.89
N ALA A 780 -11.04 -35.03 -16.50
CA ALA A 780 -10.72 -36.31 -17.12
C ALA A 780 -11.81 -37.35 -16.81
N PHE A 781 -12.25 -37.42 -15.55
CA PHE A 781 -13.37 -38.28 -15.14
C PHE A 781 -14.70 -37.83 -15.76
N GLU A 782 -14.95 -36.53 -15.87
CA GLU A 782 -16.14 -35.99 -16.56
C GLU A 782 -16.13 -36.38 -18.05
N SER A 783 -14.99 -36.28 -18.73
CA SER A 783 -14.81 -36.73 -20.11
C SER A 783 -15.08 -38.23 -20.28
N PHE A 784 -14.56 -39.07 -19.37
CA PHE A 784 -14.79 -40.51 -19.38
C PHE A 784 -16.27 -40.85 -19.24
N VAL A 785 -16.94 -40.31 -18.21
CA VAL A 785 -18.37 -40.57 -17.97
C VAL A 785 -19.21 -40.09 -19.14
N CYS A 786 -18.95 -38.88 -19.66
CA CYS A 786 -19.63 -38.35 -20.84
C CYS A 786 -19.45 -39.26 -22.06
N ARG A 787 -18.23 -39.75 -22.32
CA ARG A 787 -17.96 -40.65 -23.46
C ARG A 787 -18.76 -41.95 -23.35
N GLU A 788 -18.79 -42.58 -22.19
CA GLU A 788 -19.48 -43.85 -22.01
C GLU A 788 -21.01 -43.70 -22.01
N ILE A 789 -21.56 -42.69 -21.32
CA ILE A 789 -23.01 -42.52 -21.20
C ILE A 789 -23.65 -42.05 -22.51
N PHE A 790 -22.95 -41.25 -23.33
CA PHE A 790 -23.42 -40.75 -24.61
C PHE A 790 -23.01 -41.61 -25.82
N SER A 791 -22.24 -42.70 -25.65
CA SER A 791 -21.86 -43.56 -26.77
C SER A 791 -23.10 -44.20 -27.42
N GLY A 792 -23.23 -44.11 -28.74
CA GLY A 792 -24.41 -44.58 -29.48
C GLY A 792 -25.62 -43.63 -29.49
N PHE A 793 -25.50 -42.39 -29.01
CA PHE A 793 -26.62 -41.43 -28.93
C PHE A 793 -27.32 -41.15 -30.28
N ASN A 794 -26.61 -41.29 -31.40
CA ASN A 794 -27.17 -41.06 -32.74
C ASN A 794 -28.05 -42.22 -33.24
N ASP A 795 -28.05 -43.37 -32.55
CA ASP A 795 -28.87 -44.54 -32.89
C ASP A 795 -30.15 -44.58 -32.06
N ALA A 796 -31.24 -45.09 -32.63
CA ALA A 796 -32.56 -45.13 -31.96
C ALA A 796 -32.57 -45.95 -30.66
N GLY A 797 -31.62 -46.87 -30.49
CA GLY A 797 -31.53 -47.75 -29.33
C GLY A 797 -30.18 -47.70 -28.62
N PHE A 798 -29.40 -46.63 -28.79
CA PHE A 798 -28.03 -46.54 -28.25
C PHE A 798 -27.12 -47.73 -28.64
N ALA A 799 -27.33 -48.31 -29.82
CA ALA A 799 -26.61 -49.49 -30.33
C ALA A 799 -26.70 -50.77 -29.45
N VAL A 800 -27.73 -50.89 -28.62
CA VAL A 800 -27.94 -52.08 -27.77
C VAL A 800 -28.41 -53.28 -28.61
N GLN A 801 -27.73 -54.43 -28.48
CA GLN A 801 -28.09 -55.68 -29.18
C GLN A 801 -29.55 -56.09 -28.89
N GLY A 802 -30.31 -56.33 -29.97
CA GLY A 802 -31.72 -56.73 -29.92
C GLY A 802 -32.75 -55.58 -29.95
N GLY A 803 -32.33 -54.32 -30.14
CA GLY A 803 -33.22 -53.16 -30.23
C GLY A 803 -33.67 -52.77 -31.65
N GLU A 804 -32.94 -53.20 -32.69
CA GLU A 804 -33.20 -52.77 -34.07
C GLU A 804 -34.38 -53.48 -34.75
N SER A 805 -34.75 -54.66 -34.27
CA SER A 805 -35.77 -55.51 -34.90
C SER A 805 -37.21 -55.04 -34.67
N SER A 806 -37.50 -54.21 -33.67
CA SER A 806 -38.87 -53.74 -33.37
C SER A 806 -39.22 -52.35 -33.90
N VAL A 807 -38.27 -51.59 -34.45
CA VAL A 807 -38.50 -50.21 -34.97
C VAL A 807 -38.44 -50.16 -36.51
N ARG A 808 -38.28 -51.32 -37.18
CA ARG A 808 -37.88 -51.41 -38.58
C ARG A 808 -39.00 -51.24 -39.62
N GLY A 809 -40.19 -50.76 -39.23
CA GLY A 809 -41.36 -50.75 -40.11
C GLY A 809 -42.26 -49.51 -40.08
N GLU A 810 -41.86 -48.40 -39.45
CA GLU A 810 -42.81 -47.31 -39.16
C GLU A 810 -42.41 -45.94 -39.77
N THR A 811 -43.43 -45.17 -40.14
CA THR A 811 -43.29 -43.83 -40.73
C THR A 811 -42.53 -42.88 -39.79
N PRO A 812 -41.86 -41.82 -40.31
CA PRO A 812 -41.11 -40.88 -39.47
C PRO A 812 -41.93 -40.18 -38.38
N ARG A 813 -43.27 -40.14 -38.50
CA ARG A 813 -44.20 -39.60 -37.49
C ARG A 813 -44.43 -40.59 -36.35
N GLN A 814 -44.76 -41.84 -36.67
CA GLN A 814 -44.95 -42.91 -35.67
C GLN A 814 -43.71 -43.11 -34.79
N ARG A 815 -42.51 -43.05 -35.39
CA ARG A 815 -41.25 -43.10 -34.63
C ARG A 815 -41.10 -41.95 -33.64
N ARG A 816 -41.51 -40.73 -34.03
CA ARG A 816 -41.46 -39.54 -33.14
C ARG A 816 -42.44 -39.65 -31.98
N ASP A 817 -43.66 -40.11 -32.26
CA ASP A 817 -44.71 -40.32 -31.26
C ASP A 817 -44.27 -41.38 -30.23
N PHE A 818 -43.66 -42.47 -30.69
CA PHE A 818 -43.10 -43.51 -29.82
C PHE A 818 -42.04 -42.99 -28.84
N PHE A 819 -41.05 -42.22 -29.32
CA PHE A 819 -40.02 -41.63 -28.44
C PHE A 819 -40.58 -40.56 -27.50
N PHE A 820 -41.58 -39.80 -27.95
CA PHE A 820 -42.24 -38.82 -27.09
C PHE A 820 -43.08 -39.48 -25.99
N ASP A 821 -43.78 -40.58 -26.29
CA ASP A 821 -44.51 -41.33 -25.28
C ASP A 821 -43.55 -41.95 -24.25
N GLN A 822 -42.39 -42.46 -24.67
CA GLN A 822 -41.34 -42.87 -23.73
C GLN A 822 -40.84 -41.72 -22.87
N PHE A 823 -40.60 -40.54 -23.46
CA PHE A 823 -40.24 -39.34 -22.73
C PHE A 823 -41.30 -38.99 -21.68
N ARG A 824 -42.58 -39.04 -22.04
CA ARG A 824 -43.71 -38.69 -21.16
C ARG A 824 -43.81 -39.64 -19.96
N VAL A 825 -43.60 -40.93 -20.16
CA VAL A 825 -43.65 -41.97 -19.11
C VAL A 825 -42.47 -41.86 -18.14
N LEU A 826 -41.25 -41.68 -18.64
CA LEU A 826 -40.02 -41.62 -17.82
C LEU A 826 -39.78 -40.24 -17.17
N ARG A 827 -40.47 -39.19 -17.62
CA ARG A 827 -40.35 -37.82 -17.08
C ARG A 827 -40.79 -37.74 -15.62
N SER A 828 -41.92 -38.36 -15.27
CA SER A 828 -42.56 -38.27 -13.94
C SER A 828 -42.23 -39.44 -13.00
N ALA A 829 -41.56 -40.48 -13.49
CA ALA A 829 -41.21 -41.66 -12.70
C ALA A 829 -39.81 -41.53 -12.07
N SER A 830 -39.63 -42.07 -10.86
CA SER A 830 -38.29 -42.27 -10.29
C SER A 830 -37.59 -43.41 -11.04
N ALA A 831 -36.28 -43.26 -11.31
CA ALA A 831 -35.55 -44.23 -12.14
C ALA A 831 -35.68 -45.67 -11.62
N ILE A 832 -35.58 -45.84 -10.30
CA ILE A 832 -35.58 -47.15 -9.65
C ILE A 832 -36.97 -47.78 -9.61
N ASN A 833 -38.03 -47.01 -9.30
CA ASN A 833 -39.38 -47.57 -9.26
C ASN A 833 -39.83 -48.00 -10.66
N PHE A 834 -39.44 -47.24 -11.69
CA PHE A 834 -39.70 -47.61 -13.08
C PHE A 834 -38.98 -48.90 -13.48
N LEU A 835 -37.71 -49.06 -13.09
CA LEU A 835 -36.92 -50.26 -13.38
C LEU A 835 -37.43 -51.51 -12.67
N LYS A 836 -37.96 -51.38 -11.45
CA LYS A 836 -38.61 -52.48 -10.73
C LYS A 836 -39.88 -52.97 -11.45
N GLN A 837 -40.66 -52.05 -12.00
CA GLN A 837 -41.89 -52.38 -12.71
C GLN A 837 -41.62 -52.92 -14.12
N ASN A 838 -40.57 -52.44 -14.80
CA ASN A 838 -40.26 -52.78 -16.19
C ASN A 838 -38.74 -53.04 -16.41
N PRO A 839 -38.18 -54.15 -15.90
CA PRO A 839 -36.74 -54.40 -15.93
C PRO A 839 -36.19 -54.63 -17.36
N ASN A 840 -37.00 -55.19 -18.26
CA ASN A 840 -36.63 -55.46 -19.65
C ASN A 840 -36.97 -54.33 -20.64
N SER A 841 -37.31 -53.14 -20.14
CA SER A 841 -37.57 -51.95 -20.97
C SER A 841 -36.32 -51.52 -21.77
N PHE A 842 -36.51 -50.74 -22.84
CA PHE A 842 -35.38 -50.14 -23.58
C PHE A 842 -34.46 -49.32 -22.66
N PHE A 843 -35.04 -48.60 -21.70
CA PHE A 843 -34.31 -47.88 -20.67
C PHE A 843 -33.53 -48.82 -19.71
N GLY A 844 -34.13 -49.93 -19.28
CA GLY A 844 -33.45 -50.94 -18.45
C GLY A 844 -32.27 -51.60 -19.17
N LYS A 845 -32.44 -51.96 -20.45
CA LYS A 845 -31.36 -52.48 -21.31
C LYS A 845 -30.24 -51.46 -21.52
N PHE A 846 -30.60 -50.19 -21.72
CA PHE A 846 -29.65 -49.08 -21.79
C PHE A 846 -28.84 -48.95 -20.50
N LEU A 847 -29.48 -48.85 -19.33
CA LEU A 847 -28.79 -48.73 -18.05
C LEU A 847 -27.87 -49.93 -17.78
N LYS A 848 -28.34 -51.15 -18.07
CA LYS A 848 -27.53 -52.36 -17.94
C LYS A 848 -26.26 -52.29 -18.79
N SER A 849 -26.40 -51.96 -20.07
CA SER A 849 -25.27 -51.84 -21.00
C SER A 849 -24.29 -50.75 -20.55
N LYS A 850 -24.79 -49.57 -20.16
CA LYS A 850 -23.97 -48.44 -19.73
C LYS A 850 -23.28 -48.66 -18.39
N TYR A 851 -23.93 -49.31 -17.44
CA TYR A 851 -23.33 -49.61 -16.14
C TYR A 851 -22.12 -50.53 -16.31
N LEU A 852 -22.25 -51.57 -17.14
CA LEU A 852 -21.18 -52.54 -17.39
C LEU A 852 -19.98 -51.95 -18.16
N GLN A 853 -20.22 -50.91 -18.96
CA GLN A 853 -19.18 -50.14 -19.68
C GLN A 853 -18.48 -49.11 -18.77
N LEU A 854 -19.25 -48.36 -17.98
CA LEU A 854 -18.73 -47.28 -17.15
C LEU A 854 -17.99 -47.80 -15.91
N VAL A 855 -18.54 -48.81 -15.22
CA VAL A 855 -17.97 -49.34 -13.98
C VAL A 855 -17.16 -50.60 -14.29
N HIS A 856 -15.83 -50.47 -14.21
CA HIS A 856 -14.93 -51.60 -14.40
C HIS A 856 -15.00 -52.60 -13.22
N PRO A 857 -14.90 -53.93 -13.43
CA PRO A 857 -14.97 -54.92 -12.34
C PRO A 857 -14.02 -54.63 -11.18
N LYS A 858 -12.78 -54.20 -11.49
CA LYS A 858 -11.79 -53.84 -10.47
C LYS A 858 -12.22 -52.65 -9.61
N MET A 859 -12.88 -51.66 -10.22
CA MET A 859 -13.37 -50.46 -9.53
C MET A 859 -14.52 -50.81 -8.59
N GLU A 860 -15.46 -51.63 -9.04
CA GLU A 860 -16.60 -52.09 -8.23
C GLU A 860 -16.17 -52.94 -7.02
N PHE A 861 -15.19 -53.83 -7.23
CA PHE A 861 -14.62 -54.64 -6.16
C PHE A 861 -13.95 -53.75 -5.11
N SER A 862 -13.28 -52.66 -5.51
CA SER A 862 -12.69 -51.73 -4.56
C SER A 862 -13.72 -50.90 -3.79
N PHE A 863 -14.85 -50.53 -4.40
CA PHE A 863 -15.88 -49.73 -3.73
C PHE A 863 -16.71 -50.54 -2.74
N SER A 864 -17.03 -51.79 -3.07
CA SER A 864 -17.99 -52.59 -2.30
C SER A 864 -17.45 -53.91 -1.76
N GLY A 865 -16.17 -54.21 -2.02
CA GLY A 865 -15.51 -55.47 -1.64
C GLY A 865 -15.97 -56.69 -2.45
N ASN A 866 -17.06 -56.59 -3.20
CA ASN A 866 -17.80 -57.71 -3.79
C ASN A 866 -18.28 -57.36 -5.21
N LEU A 867 -18.39 -58.33 -6.13
CA LEU A 867 -18.98 -58.13 -7.47
C LEU A 867 -20.51 -58.40 -7.52
N ASN A 868 -21.21 -58.24 -6.39
CA ASN A 868 -22.63 -58.60 -6.29
C ASN A 868 -23.52 -57.65 -7.08
N GLN A 869 -23.19 -56.35 -7.14
CA GLN A 869 -23.99 -55.38 -7.89
C GLN A 869 -23.93 -55.69 -9.39
N ARG A 870 -22.76 -56.04 -9.94
CA ARG A 870 -22.59 -56.49 -11.32
C ARG A 870 -23.38 -57.75 -11.63
N LYS A 871 -23.37 -58.72 -10.72
CA LYS A 871 -24.12 -59.98 -10.88
C LYS A 871 -25.62 -59.72 -10.96
N MET A 872 -26.14 -58.85 -10.09
CA MET A 872 -27.55 -58.42 -10.13
C MET A 872 -27.87 -57.69 -11.44
N VAL A 873 -27.06 -56.71 -11.85
CA VAL A 873 -27.28 -55.98 -13.12
C VAL A 873 -27.21 -56.93 -14.33
N ASN A 874 -26.36 -57.96 -14.28
CA ASN A 874 -26.28 -59.00 -15.30
C ASN A 874 -27.49 -59.93 -15.32
N SER A 875 -28.09 -60.26 -14.18
CA SER A 875 -29.35 -61.03 -14.10
C SER A 875 -30.58 -60.21 -14.50
N GLY A 876 -30.45 -58.89 -14.62
CA GLY A 876 -31.56 -57.98 -14.95
C GLY A 876 -32.25 -57.39 -13.72
N GLU A 877 -31.65 -57.56 -12.54
CA GLU A 877 -32.06 -56.93 -11.28
C GLU A 877 -31.22 -55.68 -11.00
N PHE A 878 -31.81 -54.68 -10.35
CA PHE A 878 -31.16 -53.38 -10.14
C PHE A 878 -30.88 -53.14 -8.64
N PRO A 879 -29.62 -52.90 -8.23
CA PRO A 879 -29.26 -52.65 -6.84
C PRO A 879 -29.87 -51.35 -6.27
N GLU A 880 -30.16 -51.32 -4.96
CA GLU A 880 -30.62 -50.11 -4.26
C GLU A 880 -29.50 -49.33 -3.55
N THR A 881 -28.25 -49.51 -3.97
CA THR A 881 -27.13 -48.79 -3.38
C THR A 881 -27.16 -47.32 -3.79
N GLU A 882 -26.77 -46.40 -2.90
CA GLU A 882 -26.76 -44.96 -3.17
C GLU A 882 -25.97 -44.61 -4.44
N PHE A 883 -24.87 -45.34 -4.70
CA PHE A 883 -24.09 -45.26 -5.93
C PHE A 883 -24.92 -45.61 -7.18
N PHE A 884 -25.65 -46.74 -7.15
CA PHE A 884 -26.51 -47.14 -8.27
C PHE A 884 -27.72 -46.21 -8.43
N LYS A 885 -28.28 -45.68 -7.33
CA LYS A 885 -29.36 -44.68 -7.41
C LYS A 885 -28.91 -43.43 -8.15
N ALA A 886 -27.72 -42.92 -7.81
CA ALA A 886 -27.12 -41.76 -8.47
C ALA A 886 -26.83 -42.04 -9.95
N PHE A 887 -26.31 -43.23 -10.27
CA PHE A 887 -26.09 -43.68 -11.65
C PHE A 887 -27.40 -43.77 -12.45
N ALA A 888 -28.44 -44.39 -11.88
CA ALA A 888 -29.73 -44.57 -12.53
C ALA A 888 -30.43 -43.23 -12.80
N GLU A 889 -30.34 -42.26 -11.89
CA GLU A 889 -30.86 -40.90 -12.11
C GLU A 889 -30.07 -40.14 -13.19
N MET A 890 -28.75 -40.29 -13.25
CA MET A 890 -27.95 -39.76 -14.35
C MET A 890 -28.38 -40.37 -15.69
N GLY A 891 -28.47 -41.70 -15.77
CA GLY A 891 -28.87 -42.40 -16.98
C GLY A 891 -30.30 -42.06 -17.41
N ARG A 892 -31.24 -41.88 -16.47
CA ARG A 892 -32.60 -41.42 -16.75
C ARG A 892 -32.60 -40.07 -17.45
N ARG A 893 -31.80 -39.11 -16.98
CA ARG A 893 -31.74 -37.76 -17.57
C ARG A 893 -31.12 -37.77 -18.98
N VAL A 894 -30.14 -38.63 -19.22
CA VAL A 894 -29.56 -38.83 -20.56
C VAL A 894 -30.56 -39.52 -21.50
N TRP A 895 -31.31 -40.50 -21.00
CA TRP A 895 -32.36 -41.17 -21.77
C TRP A 895 -33.51 -40.23 -22.15
N LEU A 896 -33.91 -39.33 -21.24
CA LEU A 896 -34.90 -38.30 -21.53
C LEU A 896 -34.40 -37.31 -22.59
N LEU A 897 -33.12 -36.93 -22.55
CA LEU A 897 -32.53 -36.11 -23.60
C LEU A 897 -32.54 -36.81 -24.97
N HIS A 898 -32.27 -38.11 -25.01
CA HIS A 898 -32.35 -38.92 -26.23
C HIS A 898 -33.78 -39.07 -26.75
N SER A 899 -34.72 -39.36 -25.85
CA SER A 899 -36.15 -39.45 -26.22
C SER A 899 -36.65 -38.12 -26.79
N LEU A 900 -36.22 -36.98 -26.22
CA LEU A 900 -36.51 -35.64 -26.75
C LEU A 900 -35.84 -35.41 -28.12
N SER A 901 -34.59 -35.84 -28.30
CA SER A 901 -33.84 -35.63 -29.54
C SER A 901 -34.47 -36.34 -30.73
N PHE A 902 -35.04 -37.52 -30.52
CA PHE A 902 -35.76 -38.30 -31.55
C PHE A 902 -37.23 -37.90 -31.73
N SER A 903 -37.80 -37.10 -30.80
CA SER A 903 -39.15 -36.52 -30.96
C SER A 903 -39.17 -35.29 -31.87
N PHE A 904 -38.03 -34.62 -32.07
CA PHE A 904 -37.95 -33.43 -32.93
C PHE A 904 -38.10 -33.73 -34.42
N ASP A 905 -38.65 -32.76 -35.17
CA ASP A 905 -38.70 -32.79 -36.63
C ASP A 905 -37.32 -32.61 -37.28
N ARG A 906 -36.40 -31.93 -36.58
CA ARG A 906 -35.01 -31.71 -37.01
C ARG A 906 -34.09 -32.76 -36.40
N ARG A 907 -33.21 -33.35 -37.22
CA ARG A 907 -32.20 -34.30 -36.73
C ARG A 907 -31.25 -33.62 -35.75
N VAL A 908 -31.16 -34.18 -34.55
CA VAL A 908 -30.13 -33.86 -33.56
C VAL A 908 -28.97 -34.81 -33.75
N SER A 909 -27.76 -34.29 -33.93
CA SER A 909 -26.55 -35.12 -34.02
C SER A 909 -25.55 -34.71 -32.94
N LEU A 910 -25.01 -35.70 -32.24
CA LEU A 910 -23.90 -35.54 -31.31
C LEU A 910 -22.58 -35.49 -32.09
N PHE A 911 -21.70 -34.55 -31.77
CA PHE A 911 -20.33 -34.47 -32.29
C PHE A 911 -19.31 -34.34 -31.15
N GLN A 912 -18.13 -34.93 -31.35
CA GLN A 912 -17.01 -34.86 -30.43
C GLN A 912 -15.79 -34.32 -31.17
N VAL A 913 -15.00 -33.50 -30.50
CA VAL A 913 -13.80 -32.90 -31.09
C VAL A 913 -12.62 -33.86 -30.91
N SER A 914 -11.89 -34.12 -31.99
CA SER A 914 -10.70 -34.97 -31.94
C SER A 914 -9.53 -34.25 -31.26
N ARG A 915 -8.71 -35.03 -30.55
CA ARG A 915 -7.44 -34.58 -29.97
C ARG A 915 -6.57 -33.92 -31.04
N ASN A 916 -5.83 -32.88 -30.65
CA ASN A 916 -4.95 -32.06 -31.48
C ASN A 916 -5.64 -31.18 -32.54
N SER A 917 -6.97 -31.07 -32.50
CA SER A 917 -7.73 -30.14 -33.33
C SER A 917 -7.46 -28.68 -32.95
N LYS A 918 -7.56 -27.78 -33.94
CA LYS A 918 -7.51 -26.33 -33.69
C LYS A 918 -8.77 -25.89 -32.94
N PHE A 919 -8.58 -25.05 -31.93
CA PHE A 919 -9.70 -24.48 -31.18
C PHE A 919 -10.54 -23.56 -32.09
N SER A 920 -11.86 -23.72 -32.07
CA SER A 920 -12.81 -22.89 -32.82
C SER A 920 -13.93 -22.45 -31.89
N GLU A 921 -14.00 -21.17 -31.59
CA GLU A 921 -15.01 -20.58 -30.70
C GLU A 921 -16.45 -20.81 -31.18
N VAL A 922 -16.66 -21.08 -32.47
CA VAL A 922 -18.01 -21.34 -33.02
C VAL A 922 -18.54 -22.71 -32.57
N TYR A 923 -17.67 -23.71 -32.47
CA TYR A 923 -18.05 -25.10 -32.16
C TYR A 923 -17.61 -25.56 -30.76
N MET A 924 -16.72 -24.82 -30.11
CA MET A 924 -16.01 -25.25 -28.91
C MET A 924 -16.02 -24.16 -27.83
N GLU A 925 -16.18 -24.58 -26.59
CA GLU A 925 -16.10 -23.76 -25.37
C GLU A 925 -14.94 -24.28 -24.52
N SER A 926 -14.05 -23.40 -24.04
CA SER A 926 -12.94 -23.80 -23.18
C SER A 926 -13.40 -23.98 -21.74
N VAL A 927 -12.96 -25.05 -21.08
CA VAL A 927 -13.25 -25.30 -19.65
C VAL A 927 -12.17 -24.69 -18.73
N MET A 928 -11.10 -24.15 -19.31
CA MET A 928 -10.03 -23.48 -18.55
C MET A 928 -10.28 -21.97 -18.49
N ASP A 929 -9.69 -21.29 -17.49
CA ASP A 929 -9.82 -19.84 -17.30
C ASP A 929 -9.56 -19.07 -18.61
N GLU A 930 -10.42 -18.08 -18.91
CA GLU A 930 -10.37 -17.27 -20.14
C GLU A 930 -9.00 -16.60 -20.38
N ALA A 931 -8.22 -16.40 -19.31
CA ALA A 931 -6.84 -15.90 -19.36
C ALA A 931 -5.89 -16.80 -20.18
N PHE A 932 -6.16 -18.10 -20.29
CA PHE A 932 -5.33 -19.07 -21.02
C PHE A 932 -5.63 -19.09 -22.53
N ALA A 933 -6.88 -18.85 -22.93
CA ALA A 933 -7.26 -18.77 -24.35
C ALA A 933 -6.73 -17.49 -25.03
N ALA A 934 -6.39 -16.46 -24.25
CA ALA A 934 -5.92 -15.15 -24.72
C ALA A 934 -4.38 -15.05 -24.90
N ALA A 935 -3.62 -16.11 -24.64
CA ALA A 935 -2.19 -16.16 -24.96
C ALA A 935 -2.02 -16.42 -26.46
N ASP A 936 -1.23 -15.58 -27.14
CA ASP A 936 -0.93 -15.55 -28.60
C ASP A 936 -0.34 -16.86 -29.22
N GLY A 937 -0.48 -18.01 -28.56
CA GLY A 937 -0.07 -19.32 -29.06
C GLY A 937 -1.20 -20.09 -29.72
N CYS A 938 -0.88 -20.89 -30.74
CA CYS A 938 -1.82 -21.78 -31.42
C CYS A 938 -2.31 -22.89 -30.45
N VAL A 939 -3.37 -22.64 -29.70
CA VAL A 939 -3.88 -23.58 -28.70
C VAL A 939 -4.57 -24.77 -29.39
N ARG A 940 -4.25 -26.00 -28.96
CA ARG A 940 -4.86 -27.23 -29.47
C ARG A 940 -5.73 -27.90 -28.44
N VAL A 941 -6.73 -28.65 -28.91
CA VAL A 941 -7.64 -29.42 -28.06
C VAL A 941 -6.91 -30.65 -27.53
N ALA A 942 -6.81 -30.79 -26.21
CA ALA A 942 -6.30 -32.01 -25.56
C ALA A 942 -7.33 -33.13 -25.69
N PHE A 943 -8.52 -32.89 -25.14
CA PHE A 943 -9.63 -33.83 -25.18
C PHE A 943 -10.96 -33.10 -25.00
N THR A 944 -12.05 -33.76 -25.39
CA THR A 944 -13.42 -33.25 -25.20
C THR A 944 -13.92 -33.63 -23.81
N VAL A 945 -14.31 -32.65 -23.00
CA VAL A 945 -14.91 -32.85 -21.66
C VAL A 945 -16.40 -33.17 -21.80
N VAL A 946 -17.12 -32.37 -22.60
CA VAL A 946 -18.55 -32.58 -22.89
C VAL A 946 -18.78 -32.53 -24.40
N PRO A 947 -19.48 -33.51 -24.99
CA PRO A 947 -19.77 -33.52 -26.42
C PRO A 947 -20.66 -32.33 -26.83
N GLY A 948 -20.49 -31.87 -28.07
CA GLY A 948 -21.34 -30.85 -28.67
C GLY A 948 -22.56 -31.47 -29.35
N PHE A 949 -23.60 -30.66 -29.54
CA PHE A 949 -24.84 -31.09 -30.19
C PHE A 949 -25.20 -30.16 -31.34
N LYS A 950 -25.61 -30.71 -32.47
CA LYS A 950 -26.15 -29.95 -33.60
C LYS A 950 -27.64 -30.26 -33.71
N VAL A 951 -28.47 -29.25 -33.47
CA VAL A 951 -29.94 -29.32 -33.55
C VAL A 951 -30.38 -28.54 -34.79
N GLY A 952 -30.45 -29.21 -35.95
CA GLY A 952 -30.67 -28.54 -37.23
C GLY A 952 -29.56 -27.54 -37.58
N GLN A 953 -29.85 -26.24 -37.51
CA GLN A 953 -28.88 -25.15 -37.72
C GLN A 953 -28.24 -24.63 -36.42
N THR A 954 -28.81 -24.94 -35.26
CA THR A 954 -28.29 -24.48 -33.98
C THR A 954 -27.19 -25.43 -33.50
N VAL A 955 -26.03 -24.88 -33.17
CA VAL A 955 -24.90 -25.64 -32.61
C VAL A 955 -24.80 -25.31 -31.13
N VAL A 956 -24.84 -26.34 -30.30
CA VAL A 956 -24.43 -26.28 -28.89
C VAL A 956 -22.96 -26.65 -28.85
N GLN A 957 -22.14 -25.72 -28.35
CA GLN A 957 -20.68 -25.84 -28.31
C GLN A 957 -20.26 -27.05 -27.47
N SER A 958 -19.18 -27.72 -27.91
CA SER A 958 -18.53 -28.79 -27.16
C SER A 958 -17.55 -28.22 -26.15
N GLN A 959 -17.60 -28.68 -24.91
CA GLN A 959 -16.66 -28.23 -23.88
C GLN A 959 -15.34 -29.00 -24.01
N VAL A 960 -14.23 -28.29 -24.20
CA VAL A 960 -12.92 -28.86 -24.51
C VAL A 960 -11.86 -28.38 -23.52
N TYR A 961 -10.94 -29.29 -23.19
CA TYR A 961 -9.72 -28.96 -22.46
C TYR A 961 -8.60 -28.66 -23.46
N LEU A 962 -7.85 -27.58 -23.26
CA LEU A 962 -6.85 -27.11 -24.23
C LEU A 962 -5.42 -27.26 -23.69
N PHE A 963 -4.43 -27.28 -24.59
CA PHE A 963 -3.01 -27.26 -24.23
C PHE A 963 -2.19 -26.43 -25.25
N PRO A 964 -1.03 -25.86 -24.84
CA PRO A 964 -0.19 -25.05 -25.71
C PRO A 964 0.66 -25.93 -26.64
N THR A 965 0.91 -25.48 -27.87
CA THR A 965 1.68 -26.23 -28.88
C THR A 965 3.13 -26.55 -28.49
N ASP A 966 3.71 -25.84 -27.51
CA ASP A 966 5.13 -25.99 -27.12
C ASP A 966 5.37 -27.03 -26.02
N SER A 967 4.34 -27.75 -25.56
CA SER A 967 4.56 -28.89 -24.65
C SER A 967 4.96 -30.13 -25.47
N PRO A 968 6.13 -30.74 -25.23
CA PRO A 968 6.49 -31.97 -25.92
C PRO A 968 5.45 -33.03 -25.55
N ALA A 969 4.86 -33.67 -26.56
CA ALA A 969 4.23 -34.96 -26.36
C ALA A 969 5.29 -35.87 -25.71
N LYS A 970 5.02 -36.40 -24.53
CA LYS A 970 5.85 -37.48 -24.01
C LYS A 970 5.70 -38.62 -25.01
N SER A 971 6.79 -38.97 -25.68
CA SER A 971 6.94 -40.21 -26.43
C SER A 971 6.95 -41.40 -25.50
#